data_AF-A0A1J9RCG5-F1
#
_entry.id   AF-A0A1J9RCG5-F1
#
_cell.length_a   1.000
_cell.length_b   1.000
_cell.length_c   1.000
_cell.angle_alpha   90.00
_cell.angle_beta   90.00
_cell.angle_gamma   90.00
#
_symmetry.space_group_name_H-M   'P 1'
#
loop_
_entity.id
_entity.type
_entity.pdbx_description
1 polymer ?
#
loop_
_entity_poly.entity_id
_entity_poly.type
_entity_poly.pdbx_seq_one_letter_code
_entity_poly.pdbx_strand_id
1 'polypeptide(L)'
;MSHQEIQDLRRRLEEEKRLREEEQRLREEEQRRREEEQRRREEEQRRREEEQRLREQAERALKLQIQENQATTLPEFLDACHVHLFLGLSIQKDLHSSTKGDPANADRKLRPTNIREWTSFPTEQASIWEDLMDTEFASERHFTPLLALKEHGKEARERMVGSELDLSYFQRQTVESRVASVVKELYAKPRLRQVFCLNGDITFENHANTLTDESNRVAEVDSLSLFQRQPRRSDRLAAKSSRVHRPARPRTSRPRADQFCVYNKGPERKVPAFIIEYKAPHKVSLAHIKAGLQVMNLDEVLRLQEEESPQDICRRVVAAIITQAFSYMIHCGVEFGLVCTGEAYIYLRVPENDPSTVYYYLSVPQEDVGLTTGWTGDLNSDNRLHLTAVGQMAAFTLRALRAPVRDIAWTNWAADILQTWEMTFDDLLEEIEEKDIPTSEFKPSTQSRQEYCRASPIRTRSKSAIIATCNPSRGSRSSSDDDSGDGFDPNTPSRRPPESRLPHPSVSSPLLATQKSQGSSSKGKSRQYCTQKCLLGLIRGWKLDRKCPNVSEHGIDQHQLNRTALMRLLNDQLSSHILWPGTKLGCESLHVHGSRGALFKITLWSHGYTFVGKGSPIEFVDSLKNEEVVYSRLTPIQGTFVPVLLGSLRLHRPFSYDGIAEIVHLICMGFSGRTLARPHALNRCQIIRQAEMSLQAIHSLGVLHSDPIPGNMTWNEQDRCVMFIDFERSTLTQRMPLRVTSPNQKGKREVGPMEKSSNKRLNCFEREKRRMINGL
;
A
#
# COMPACT_ATOMS: atom_id res chain seq x y z
N MET A 1 -56.76 -74.82 86.49
CA MET A 1 -57.25 -73.95 85.40
C MET A 1 -58.03 -74.81 84.42
N SER A 2 -59.20 -74.34 84.01
CA SER A 2 -60.06 -75.01 83.03
C SER A 2 -59.42 -75.00 81.64
N HIS A 3 -59.76 -76.00 80.81
CA HIS A 3 -59.29 -76.08 79.42
C HIS A 3 -59.73 -74.85 78.58
N GLN A 4 -60.76 -74.12 79.04
CA GLN A 4 -61.20 -72.84 78.46
C GLN A 4 -60.26 -71.67 78.78
N GLU A 5 -59.71 -71.58 80.00
CA GLU A 5 -58.82 -70.47 80.40
C GLU A 5 -57.50 -70.49 79.61
N ILE A 6 -57.00 -71.70 79.31
CA ILE A 6 -55.81 -71.90 78.47
C ILE A 6 -56.10 -71.55 77.00
N GLN A 7 -57.32 -71.81 76.51
CA GLN A 7 -57.74 -71.41 75.16
C GLN A 7 -57.90 -69.89 75.04
N ASP A 8 -58.47 -69.21 76.04
CA ASP A 8 -58.59 -67.75 76.03
C ASP A 8 -57.24 -67.03 76.17
N LEU A 9 -56.33 -67.55 77.00
CA LEU A 9 -54.97 -67.04 77.06
C LEU A 9 -54.23 -67.22 75.74
N ARG A 10 -54.35 -68.39 75.08
CA ARG A 10 -53.76 -68.61 73.74
C ARG A 10 -54.35 -67.66 72.70
N ARG A 11 -55.67 -67.48 72.68
CA ARG A 11 -56.38 -66.57 71.77
C ARG A 11 -55.86 -65.13 71.91
N ARG A 12 -55.73 -64.63 73.15
CA ARG A 12 -55.19 -63.29 73.43
C ARG A 12 -53.72 -63.15 73.02
N LEU A 13 -52.91 -64.21 73.20
CA LEU A 13 -51.50 -64.21 72.79
C LEU A 13 -51.33 -64.29 71.27
N GLU A 14 -52.26 -64.92 70.56
CA GLU A 14 -52.34 -64.91 69.09
C GLU A 14 -52.86 -63.58 68.54
N GLU A 15 -53.85 -62.95 69.18
CA GLU A 15 -54.31 -61.59 68.86
C GLU A 15 -53.21 -60.55 69.11
N GLU A 16 -52.50 -60.61 70.25
CA GLU A 16 -51.39 -59.70 70.54
C GLU A 16 -50.21 -59.90 69.58
N LYS A 17 -49.90 -61.14 69.19
CA LYS A 17 -48.92 -61.41 68.13
C LYS A 17 -49.36 -60.85 66.79
N ARG A 18 -50.62 -61.05 66.39
CA ARG A 18 -51.17 -60.48 65.15
C ARG A 18 -51.10 -58.96 65.14
N LEU A 19 -51.48 -58.31 66.24
CA LEU A 19 -51.40 -56.84 66.37
C LEU A 19 -49.94 -56.34 66.28
N ARG A 20 -48.97 -57.05 66.88
CA ARG A 20 -47.55 -56.71 66.75
C ARG A 20 -47.00 -56.96 65.35
N GLU A 21 -47.41 -58.04 64.68
CA GLU A 21 -47.05 -58.33 63.28
C GLU A 21 -47.67 -57.30 62.32
N GLU A 22 -48.90 -56.86 62.56
CA GLU A 22 -49.59 -55.82 61.79
C GLU A 22 -48.97 -54.44 62.02
N GLU A 23 -48.67 -54.07 63.27
CA GLU A 23 -47.95 -52.85 63.60
C GLU A 23 -46.53 -52.84 62.99
N GLN A 24 -45.82 -53.97 63.03
CA GLN A 24 -44.51 -54.09 62.39
C GLN A 24 -44.61 -53.94 60.86
N ARG A 25 -45.60 -54.57 60.21
CA ARG A 25 -45.84 -54.39 58.77
C ARG A 25 -46.16 -52.94 58.40
N LEU A 26 -46.98 -52.25 59.19
CA LEU A 26 -47.31 -50.84 58.97
C LEU A 26 -46.06 -49.95 59.10
N ARG A 27 -45.19 -50.22 60.08
CA ARG A 27 -43.90 -49.51 60.23
C ARG A 27 -42.94 -49.78 59.07
N GLU A 28 -42.85 -51.04 58.60
CA GLU A 28 -42.04 -51.42 57.43
C GLU A 28 -42.58 -50.80 56.13
N GLU A 29 -43.89 -50.71 55.95
CA GLU A 29 -44.52 -50.06 54.81
C GLU A 29 -44.32 -48.53 54.86
N GLU A 30 -44.48 -47.90 56.02
CA GLU A 30 -44.21 -46.48 56.19
C GLU A 30 -42.72 -46.15 55.92
N GLN A 31 -41.80 -46.98 56.42
CA GLN A 31 -40.37 -46.82 56.14
C GLN A 31 -40.07 -46.95 54.64
N ARG A 32 -40.64 -47.96 53.96
CA ARG A 32 -40.50 -48.11 52.49
C ARG A 32 -41.03 -46.90 51.73
N ARG A 33 -42.17 -46.33 52.14
CA ARG A 33 -42.74 -45.12 51.53
C ARG A 33 -41.82 -43.91 51.72
N ARG A 34 -41.23 -43.74 52.91
CA ARG A 34 -40.25 -42.67 53.19
C ARG A 34 -38.96 -42.85 52.38
N GLU A 35 -38.45 -44.08 52.26
CA GLU A 35 -37.27 -44.39 51.43
C GLU A 35 -37.53 -44.18 49.94
N GLU A 36 -38.70 -44.55 49.42
CA GLU A 36 -39.08 -44.30 48.02
C GLU A 36 -39.27 -42.80 47.75
N GLU A 37 -39.92 -42.07 48.67
CA GLU A 37 -40.06 -40.62 48.56
C GLU A 37 -38.69 -39.91 48.61
N GLN A 38 -37.79 -40.34 49.49
CA GLN A 38 -36.42 -39.81 49.54
C GLN A 38 -35.67 -40.09 48.24
N ARG A 39 -35.73 -41.32 47.70
CA ARG A 39 -35.13 -41.66 46.39
C ARG A 39 -35.69 -40.81 45.26
N ARG A 40 -37.01 -40.57 45.22
CA ARG A 40 -37.65 -39.69 44.22
C ARG A 40 -37.14 -38.25 44.34
N ARG A 41 -37.02 -37.71 45.57
CA ARG A 41 -36.46 -36.37 45.82
C ARG A 41 -34.99 -36.28 45.43
N GLU A 42 -34.18 -37.29 45.72
CA GLU A 42 -32.76 -37.36 45.33
C GLU A 42 -32.59 -37.47 43.80
N GLU A 43 -33.43 -38.26 43.12
CA GLU A 43 -33.41 -38.35 41.64
C GLU A 43 -33.87 -37.04 40.99
N GLU A 44 -34.93 -36.41 41.52
CA GLU A 44 -35.39 -35.10 41.04
C GLU A 44 -34.32 -34.01 41.26
N GLN A 45 -33.65 -34.01 42.42
CA GLN A 45 -32.54 -33.09 42.68
C GLN A 45 -31.38 -33.32 41.70
N ARG A 46 -30.98 -34.57 41.45
CA ARG A 46 -29.93 -34.89 40.46
C ARG A 46 -30.31 -34.42 39.05
N ARG A 47 -31.55 -34.63 38.62
CA ARG A 47 -32.05 -34.14 37.32
C ARG A 47 -31.99 -32.61 37.24
N ARG A 48 -32.37 -31.89 38.30
CA ARG A 48 -32.27 -30.42 38.37
C ARG A 48 -30.82 -29.92 38.34
N GLU A 49 -29.91 -30.59 39.05
CA GLU A 49 -28.47 -30.27 39.03
C GLU A 49 -27.82 -30.53 37.65
N GLU A 50 -28.18 -31.64 37.00
CA GLU A 50 -27.73 -31.96 35.64
C GLU A 50 -28.27 -30.96 34.62
N GLU A 51 -29.56 -30.62 34.70
CA GLU A 51 -30.17 -29.59 33.84
C GLU A 51 -29.53 -28.21 34.06
N GLN A 52 -29.23 -27.83 35.31
CA GLN A 52 -28.52 -26.58 35.60
C GLN A 52 -27.12 -26.60 34.98
N ARG A 53 -26.35 -27.69 35.12
CA ARG A 53 -25.02 -27.82 34.49
C ARG A 53 -25.09 -27.71 32.97
N LEU A 54 -26.07 -28.35 32.34
CA LEU A 54 -26.32 -28.26 30.89
C LEU A 54 -26.68 -26.83 30.46
N ARG A 55 -27.55 -26.13 31.22
CA ARG A 55 -27.91 -24.73 30.98
C ARG A 55 -26.70 -23.80 31.12
N GLU A 56 -25.89 -23.96 32.16
CA GLU A 56 -24.65 -23.19 32.36
C GLU A 56 -23.63 -23.46 31.26
N GLN A 57 -23.48 -24.71 30.81
CA GLN A 57 -22.61 -25.05 29.67
C GLN A 57 -23.12 -24.41 28.36
N ALA A 58 -24.43 -24.47 28.10
CA ALA A 58 -25.04 -23.85 26.93
C ALA A 58 -24.89 -22.32 26.95
N GLU A 59 -25.08 -21.67 28.11
CA GLU A 59 -24.89 -20.22 28.26
C GLU A 59 -23.42 -19.81 28.07
N ARG A 60 -22.46 -20.58 28.62
CA ARG A 60 -21.02 -20.35 28.40
C ARG A 60 -20.64 -20.54 26.93
N ALA A 61 -21.15 -21.59 26.27
CA ALA A 61 -20.92 -21.83 24.85
C ALA A 61 -21.51 -20.70 23.98
N LEU A 62 -22.72 -20.24 24.28
CA LEU A 62 -23.34 -19.11 23.59
C LEU A 62 -22.56 -17.80 23.78
N LYS A 63 -22.09 -17.51 25.01
CA LYS A 63 -21.24 -16.34 25.29
C LYS A 63 -19.94 -16.36 24.49
N LEU A 64 -19.26 -17.51 24.44
CA LEU A 64 -18.07 -17.71 23.61
C LEU A 64 -18.39 -17.50 22.12
N GLN A 65 -19.47 -18.12 21.60
CA GLN A 65 -19.88 -17.98 20.21
C GLN A 65 -20.24 -16.53 19.84
N ILE A 66 -20.88 -15.78 20.74
CA ILE A 66 -21.13 -14.35 20.55
C ILE A 66 -19.81 -13.57 20.50
N GLN A 67 -18.89 -13.83 21.44
CA GLN A 67 -17.58 -13.16 21.49
C GLN A 67 -16.73 -13.43 20.24
N GLU A 68 -16.74 -14.67 19.71
CA GLU A 68 -15.99 -15.01 18.49
C GLU A 68 -16.58 -14.40 17.21
N ASN A 69 -17.88 -14.11 17.18
CA ASN A 69 -18.58 -13.47 16.06
C ASN A 69 -18.61 -11.93 16.16
N GLN A 70 -18.27 -11.34 17.30
CA GLN A 70 -18.14 -9.90 17.43
C GLN A 70 -16.88 -9.40 16.68
N ALA A 71 -16.97 -8.17 16.16
CA ALA A 71 -15.82 -7.48 15.59
C ALA A 71 -14.73 -7.31 16.67
N THR A 72 -13.48 -7.47 16.28
CA THR A 72 -12.33 -7.39 17.20
C THR A 72 -11.87 -5.94 17.41
N THR A 73 -11.30 -5.65 18.58
CA THR A 73 -10.54 -4.42 18.82
C THR A 73 -9.17 -4.49 18.14
N LEU A 74 -8.41 -3.37 18.07
CA LEU A 74 -7.08 -3.41 17.42
C LEU A 74 -6.11 -4.41 18.11
N PRO A 75 -6.00 -4.47 19.45
CA PRO A 75 -5.15 -5.47 20.13
C PRO A 75 -5.58 -6.91 19.85
N GLU A 76 -6.88 -7.20 19.98
CA GLU A 76 -7.46 -8.53 19.69
C GLU A 76 -7.20 -8.95 18.24
N PHE A 77 -7.32 -8.01 17.30
CA PHE A 77 -7.07 -8.23 15.88
C PHE A 77 -5.60 -8.57 15.59
N LEU A 78 -4.66 -7.84 16.20
CA LEU A 78 -3.22 -8.08 16.04
C LEU A 78 -2.80 -9.44 16.63
N ASP A 79 -3.32 -9.80 17.81
CA ASP A 79 -3.09 -11.11 18.44
C ASP A 79 -3.62 -12.24 17.56
N ALA A 80 -4.90 -12.14 17.15
CA ALA A 80 -5.54 -13.13 16.29
C ALA A 80 -4.85 -13.26 14.93
N CYS A 81 -4.36 -12.16 14.33
CA CYS A 81 -3.58 -12.23 13.09
C CYS A 81 -2.25 -12.96 13.30
N HIS A 82 -1.55 -12.74 14.42
CA HIS A 82 -0.30 -13.46 14.72
C HIS A 82 -0.55 -14.97 14.92
N VAL A 83 -1.44 -15.31 15.84
CA VAL A 83 -1.71 -16.69 16.27
C VAL A 83 -2.41 -17.52 15.20
N HIS A 84 -3.40 -16.94 14.50
CA HIS A 84 -4.22 -17.68 13.55
C HIS A 84 -3.80 -17.54 12.08
N LEU A 85 -3.12 -16.45 11.68
CA LEU A 85 -2.68 -16.27 10.29
C LEU A 85 -1.17 -16.45 10.12
N PHE A 86 -0.35 -15.64 10.80
CA PHE A 86 1.08 -15.56 10.54
C PHE A 86 1.83 -16.85 10.88
N LEU A 87 1.56 -17.46 12.05
CA LEU A 87 2.11 -18.76 12.44
C LEU A 87 1.62 -19.95 11.58
N GLY A 88 0.87 -19.70 10.51
CA GLY A 88 0.49 -20.70 9.51
C GLY A 88 1.49 -20.90 8.37
N LEU A 89 2.56 -20.10 8.28
CA LEU A 89 3.56 -20.17 7.20
C LEU A 89 4.18 -21.56 7.10
N SER A 90 4.00 -22.21 5.94
CA SER A 90 4.51 -23.55 5.65
C SER A 90 5.38 -23.51 4.39
N ILE A 91 6.69 -23.73 4.54
CA ILE A 91 7.67 -23.60 3.45
C ILE A 91 7.88 -24.95 2.76
N GLN A 92 7.89 -24.95 1.42
CA GLN A 92 8.14 -26.15 0.62
C GLN A 92 9.64 -26.49 0.61
N LYS A 93 9.99 -27.61 1.25
CA LYS A 93 11.39 -28.05 1.43
C LYS A 93 11.98 -28.83 0.26
N ASP A 94 11.16 -29.28 -0.70
CA ASP A 94 11.61 -30.03 -1.87
C ASP A 94 12.06 -29.09 -3.00
N LEU A 95 13.36 -29.07 -3.27
CA LEU A 95 14.03 -28.30 -4.31
C LEU A 95 13.67 -28.74 -5.75
N HIS A 96 13.05 -29.90 -5.94
CA HIS A 96 12.59 -30.36 -7.25
C HIS A 96 11.21 -29.80 -7.63
N SER A 97 10.43 -29.34 -6.66
CA SER A 97 9.08 -28.82 -6.85
C SER A 97 8.94 -27.32 -6.56
N SER A 98 10.04 -26.63 -6.23
CA SER A 98 10.12 -25.17 -6.06
C SER A 98 10.56 -24.42 -7.32
N THR A 99 10.42 -23.09 -7.35
CA THR A 99 10.92 -22.28 -8.48
C THR A 99 12.44 -22.18 -8.50
N LYS A 100 13.07 -22.71 -9.55
CA LYS A 100 14.49 -22.48 -9.85
C LYS A 100 14.68 -21.17 -10.61
N GLY A 101 15.53 -20.29 -10.08
CA GLY A 101 15.88 -19.02 -10.71
C GLY A 101 16.66 -18.12 -9.76
N ASP A 102 17.55 -17.31 -10.33
CA ASP A 102 18.43 -16.36 -9.66
C ASP A 102 17.69 -15.54 -8.57
N PRO A 103 18.10 -15.64 -7.28
CA PRO A 103 17.48 -14.89 -6.19
C PRO A 103 17.68 -13.37 -6.30
N ALA A 104 18.72 -12.89 -6.99
CA ALA A 104 19.16 -11.50 -6.88
C ALA A 104 19.55 -10.90 -8.23
N ASN A 105 18.54 -10.55 -9.03
CA ASN A 105 18.71 -9.80 -10.27
C ASN A 105 19.07 -8.32 -10.00
N ALA A 106 20.29 -8.09 -9.53
CA ALA A 106 20.89 -6.79 -9.28
C ALA A 106 21.67 -6.22 -10.49
N ASP A 107 22.02 -7.06 -11.48
CA ASP A 107 22.78 -6.65 -12.67
C ASP A 107 22.20 -5.39 -13.34
N ARG A 108 23.06 -4.41 -13.59
CA ARG A 108 22.76 -3.10 -14.21
C ARG A 108 21.80 -2.19 -13.43
N LYS A 109 21.57 -2.46 -12.14
CA LYS A 109 20.76 -1.57 -11.28
C LYS A 109 21.63 -0.57 -10.53
N LEU A 110 21.02 0.56 -10.14
CA LEU A 110 21.67 1.53 -9.24
C LEU A 110 21.92 0.86 -7.88
N ARG A 111 23.15 0.97 -7.36
CA ARG A 111 23.54 0.42 -6.06
C ARG A 111 23.90 1.50 -5.05
N PRO A 112 23.65 1.30 -3.75
CA PRO A 112 24.19 2.17 -2.72
C PRO A 112 25.72 1.97 -2.61
N THR A 113 26.41 2.92 -2.01
CA THR A 113 27.79 2.72 -1.53
C THR A 113 27.77 1.98 -0.19
N ASN A 114 26.83 2.32 0.70
CA ASN A 114 26.78 1.80 2.07
C ASN A 114 25.42 1.16 2.40
N ILE A 115 25.46 0.02 3.10
CA ILE A 115 24.33 -0.57 3.84
C ILE A 115 24.64 -0.40 5.33
N ARG A 116 23.74 0.22 6.11
CA ARG A 116 23.94 0.54 7.54
C ARG A 116 22.74 0.14 8.40
N GLU A 117 22.94 -0.11 9.68
CA GLU A 117 21.81 -0.37 10.60
C GLU A 117 20.99 0.91 10.86
N TRP A 118 19.67 0.79 10.80
CA TRP A 118 18.71 1.84 11.15
C TRP A 118 18.42 1.82 12.66
N THR A 119 19.38 2.29 13.45
CA THR A 119 19.32 2.24 14.92
C THR A 119 18.13 3.02 15.52
N SER A 120 17.63 4.06 14.85
CA SER A 120 16.44 4.83 15.26
C SER A 120 15.09 4.21 14.88
N PHE A 121 15.06 3.09 14.14
CA PHE A 121 13.82 2.45 13.71
C PHE A 121 12.86 2.11 14.86
N PRO A 122 13.30 1.53 16.00
CA PRO A 122 12.47 1.31 17.18
C PRO A 122 11.73 2.55 17.67
N THR A 123 12.45 3.66 17.87
CA THR A 123 11.90 4.92 18.39
C THR A 123 10.92 5.55 17.40
N GLU A 124 11.23 5.47 16.10
CA GLU A 124 10.35 5.99 15.05
C GLU A 124 9.07 5.15 14.89
N GLN A 125 9.15 3.82 14.99
CA GLN A 125 7.95 2.95 15.00
C GLN A 125 7.12 3.15 16.26
N ALA A 126 7.75 3.28 17.43
CA ALA A 126 7.05 3.49 18.70
C ALA A 126 6.21 4.78 18.69
N SER A 127 6.73 5.88 18.11
CA SER A 127 5.97 7.13 17.95
C SER A 127 4.68 6.96 17.15
N ILE A 128 4.65 6.07 16.14
CA ILE A 128 3.42 5.77 15.37
C ILE A 128 2.38 5.03 16.24
N TRP A 129 2.84 4.16 17.13
CA TRP A 129 1.96 3.51 18.11
C TRP A 129 1.43 4.47 19.16
N GLU A 130 2.23 5.44 19.60
CA GLU A 130 1.76 6.50 20.51
C GLU A 130 0.68 7.36 19.83
N ASP A 131 0.89 7.82 18.59
CA ASP A 131 -0.10 8.54 17.78
C ASP A 131 -1.42 7.75 17.61
N LEU A 132 -1.34 6.41 17.55
CA LEU A 132 -2.47 5.50 17.35
C LEU A 132 -3.23 5.20 18.65
N MET A 133 -2.50 4.98 19.75
CA MET A 133 -3.02 4.60 21.07
C MET A 133 -3.51 5.79 21.91
N ASP A 134 -3.14 7.03 21.59
CA ASP A 134 -3.72 8.26 22.20
C ASP A 134 -5.18 8.52 21.73
N THR A 135 -5.79 7.57 21.03
CA THR A 135 -7.18 7.67 20.54
C THR A 135 -8.01 6.45 20.91
N GLU A 136 -9.33 6.66 21.09
CA GLU A 136 -10.30 5.59 21.38
C GLU A 136 -10.37 4.50 20.29
N PHE A 137 -9.82 4.77 19.09
CA PHE A 137 -9.79 3.86 17.94
C PHE A 137 -9.26 2.46 18.27
N ALA A 138 -8.24 2.35 19.14
CA ALA A 138 -7.67 1.05 19.50
C ALA A 138 -8.66 0.16 20.30
N SER A 139 -9.56 0.78 21.05
CA SER A 139 -10.57 0.13 21.90
C SER A 139 -11.90 -0.11 21.18
N GLU A 140 -12.14 0.55 20.04
CA GLU A 140 -13.34 0.35 19.23
C GLU A 140 -13.28 -0.98 18.44
N ARG A 141 -14.43 -1.64 18.30
CA ARG A 141 -14.58 -2.95 17.64
C ARG A 141 -14.85 -2.78 16.14
N HIS A 142 -13.80 -2.49 15.36
CA HIS A 142 -13.90 -2.28 13.90
C HIS A 142 -13.50 -3.49 13.04
N PHE A 143 -12.76 -4.44 13.60
CA PHE A 143 -11.98 -5.40 12.80
C PHE A 143 -12.65 -6.76 12.63
N THR A 144 -12.10 -7.57 11.71
CA THR A 144 -12.62 -8.90 11.36
C THR A 144 -12.85 -9.76 12.62
N PRO A 145 -14.04 -10.38 12.78
CA PRO A 145 -14.32 -11.27 13.91
C PRO A 145 -13.32 -12.41 14.05
N LEU A 146 -13.09 -12.84 15.30
CA LEU A 146 -12.11 -13.88 15.63
C LEU A 146 -12.39 -15.20 14.90
N LEU A 147 -13.67 -15.60 14.76
CA LEU A 147 -14.06 -16.79 14.02
C LEU A 147 -13.59 -16.72 12.56
N ALA A 148 -13.82 -15.60 11.88
CA ALA A 148 -13.40 -15.43 10.49
C ALA A 148 -11.86 -15.41 10.35
N LEU A 149 -11.12 -14.87 11.33
CA LEU A 149 -9.65 -14.97 11.33
C LEU A 149 -9.16 -16.41 11.52
N LYS A 150 -9.85 -17.22 12.32
CA LYS A 150 -9.56 -18.66 12.45
C LYS A 150 -9.80 -19.42 11.16
N GLU A 151 -10.90 -19.17 10.44
CA GLU A 151 -11.19 -19.84 9.17
C GLU A 151 -10.20 -19.45 8.05
N HIS A 152 -9.93 -18.15 7.84
CA HIS A 152 -8.86 -17.70 6.92
C HIS A 152 -7.50 -18.32 7.30
N GLY A 153 -7.26 -18.54 8.60
CA GLY A 153 -6.09 -19.19 9.15
C GLY A 153 -5.97 -20.67 8.86
N LYS A 154 -7.08 -21.38 8.57
CA LYS A 154 -7.06 -22.76 8.06
C LYS A 154 -6.71 -22.75 6.58
N GLU A 155 -7.43 -21.96 5.77
CA GLU A 155 -7.21 -21.82 4.33
C GLU A 155 -5.75 -21.45 4.00
N ALA A 156 -5.15 -20.54 4.76
CA ALA A 156 -3.77 -20.11 4.57
C ALA A 156 -2.72 -21.21 4.84
N ARG A 157 -3.06 -22.25 5.63
CA ARG A 157 -2.17 -23.38 5.94
C ARG A 157 -2.25 -24.52 4.92
N GLU A 158 -3.28 -24.55 4.08
CA GLU A 158 -3.46 -25.59 3.06
C GLU A 158 -2.45 -25.48 1.90
N ARG A 159 -1.78 -24.33 1.75
CA ARG A 159 -0.82 -24.07 0.68
C ARG A 159 0.60 -23.92 1.24
N MET A 160 1.53 -24.68 0.66
CA MET A 160 2.95 -24.50 0.90
C MET A 160 3.51 -23.38 0.02
N VAL A 161 4.47 -22.61 0.55
CA VAL A 161 5.18 -21.56 -0.20
C VAL A 161 6.37 -22.18 -0.91
N GLY A 162 6.30 -22.26 -2.25
CA GLY A 162 7.36 -22.77 -3.13
C GLY A 162 7.84 -21.78 -4.22
N SER A 163 7.31 -20.55 -4.20
CA SER A 163 7.66 -19.48 -5.14
C SER A 163 7.41 -18.08 -4.56
N GLU A 164 7.95 -17.05 -5.22
CA GLU A 164 7.66 -15.64 -4.92
C GLU A 164 6.16 -15.32 -5.06
N LEU A 165 5.46 -15.98 -5.99
CA LEU A 165 4.03 -15.77 -6.21
C LEU A 165 3.19 -16.36 -5.07
N ASP A 166 3.57 -17.55 -4.57
CA ASP A 166 2.92 -18.17 -3.41
C ASP A 166 3.17 -17.35 -2.14
N LEU A 167 4.40 -16.83 -1.98
CA LEU A 167 4.73 -15.92 -0.89
C LEU A 167 3.90 -14.63 -0.97
N SER A 168 3.78 -14.02 -2.14
CA SER A 168 2.94 -12.84 -2.35
C SER A 168 1.47 -13.14 -2.02
N TYR A 169 0.93 -14.29 -2.43
CA TYR A 169 -0.43 -14.69 -2.05
C TYR A 169 -0.59 -14.87 -0.54
N PHE A 170 0.34 -15.56 0.12
CA PHE A 170 0.34 -15.74 1.57
C PHE A 170 0.38 -14.39 2.30
N GLN A 171 1.32 -13.52 1.94
CA GLN A 171 1.49 -12.18 2.50
C GLN A 171 0.24 -11.33 2.29
N ARG A 172 -0.39 -11.42 1.12
CA ARG A 172 -1.63 -10.72 0.82
C ARG A 172 -2.79 -11.11 1.74
N GLN A 173 -2.93 -12.40 2.05
CA GLN A 173 -4.01 -12.92 2.91
C GLN A 173 -3.74 -12.71 4.41
N THR A 174 -2.49 -12.83 4.84
CA THR A 174 -2.12 -12.81 6.26
C THR A 174 -1.69 -11.44 6.78
N VAL A 175 -1.11 -10.58 5.93
CA VAL A 175 -0.56 -9.27 6.32
C VAL A 175 -1.16 -8.11 5.52
N GLU A 176 -0.97 -8.05 4.20
CA GLU A 176 -1.31 -6.85 3.40
C GLU A 176 -2.79 -6.45 3.53
N SER A 177 -3.72 -7.40 3.37
CA SER A 177 -5.16 -7.12 3.47
C SER A 177 -5.58 -6.73 4.89
N ARG A 178 -4.83 -7.18 5.91
CA ARG A 178 -5.08 -6.84 7.32
C ARG A 178 -4.64 -5.41 7.60
N VAL A 179 -3.47 -5.01 7.10
CA VAL A 179 -2.99 -3.63 7.15
C VAL A 179 -3.87 -2.68 6.33
N ALA A 180 -4.35 -3.11 5.16
CA ALA A 180 -5.33 -2.32 4.38
C ALA A 180 -6.63 -2.09 5.16
N SER A 181 -7.14 -3.12 5.85
CA SER A 181 -8.29 -2.94 6.76
C SER A 181 -8.02 -1.93 7.86
N VAL A 182 -6.83 -1.93 8.47
CA VAL A 182 -6.44 -0.93 9.48
C VAL A 182 -6.44 0.48 8.89
N VAL A 183 -5.79 0.70 7.74
CA VAL A 183 -5.73 2.04 7.13
C VAL A 183 -7.10 2.54 6.66
N LYS A 184 -7.96 1.65 6.15
CA LYS A 184 -9.33 1.99 5.76
C LYS A 184 -10.17 2.52 6.94
N GLU A 185 -10.13 1.84 8.08
CA GLU A 185 -10.88 2.28 9.27
C GLU A 185 -10.25 3.53 9.91
N LEU A 186 -8.92 3.69 9.83
CA LEU A 186 -8.24 4.95 10.19
C LEU A 186 -8.67 6.12 9.30
N TYR A 187 -8.83 5.89 7.99
CA TYR A 187 -9.31 6.91 7.06
C TYR A 187 -10.73 7.39 7.41
N ALA A 188 -11.58 6.53 7.99
CA ALA A 188 -12.92 6.93 8.45
C ALA A 188 -12.88 7.99 9.56
N LYS A 189 -11.82 8.05 10.37
CA LYS A 189 -11.65 8.99 11.49
C LYS A 189 -10.92 10.28 11.03
N PRO A 190 -11.55 11.47 11.05
CA PRO A 190 -10.96 12.69 10.48
C PRO A 190 -9.62 13.13 11.09
N ARG A 191 -9.41 12.92 12.40
CA ARG A 191 -8.13 13.25 13.08
C ARG A 191 -6.98 12.37 12.57
N LEU A 192 -7.18 11.05 12.57
CA LEU A 192 -6.17 10.07 12.17
C LEU A 192 -5.85 10.17 10.67
N ARG A 193 -6.86 10.49 9.84
CA ARG A 193 -6.67 10.86 8.42
C ARG A 193 -5.67 12.00 8.23
N GLN A 194 -5.73 13.05 9.07
CA GLN A 194 -4.82 14.18 8.99
C GLN A 194 -3.43 13.83 9.53
N VAL A 195 -3.33 13.17 10.69
CA VAL A 195 -2.07 12.74 11.32
C VAL A 195 -1.24 11.85 10.39
N PHE A 196 -1.86 10.88 9.73
CA PHE A 196 -1.20 9.93 8.84
C PHE A 196 -1.29 10.28 7.35
N CYS A 197 -1.81 11.47 6.99
CA CYS A 197 -1.90 11.95 5.60
C CYS A 197 -2.61 10.97 4.64
N LEU A 198 -3.69 10.33 5.11
CA LEU A 198 -4.43 9.30 4.36
C LEU A 198 -5.31 9.94 3.27
N ASN A 199 -5.05 9.65 2.00
CA ASN A 199 -5.89 10.11 0.87
C ASN A 199 -7.14 9.24 0.66
N GLY A 200 -7.16 8.04 1.25
CA GLY A 200 -8.21 7.04 1.07
C GLY A 200 -7.77 5.70 1.65
N ASP A 201 -7.82 4.68 0.81
CA ASP A 201 -7.39 3.31 1.12
C ASP A 201 -5.91 3.13 0.76
N ILE A 202 -5.32 1.95 1.04
CA ILE A 202 -4.03 1.54 0.47
C ILE A 202 -4.21 0.42 -0.54
N THR A 203 -3.33 0.38 -1.54
CA THR A 203 -3.23 -0.78 -2.45
C THR A 203 -1.80 -1.25 -2.61
N PHE A 204 -1.65 -2.57 -2.59
CA PHE A 204 -0.44 -3.31 -2.91
C PHE A 204 -0.57 -3.73 -4.37
N GLU A 205 0.22 -3.12 -5.27
CA GLU A 205 0.06 -3.30 -6.72
C GLU A 205 1.36 -3.81 -7.35
N ASN A 206 1.23 -4.80 -8.23
CA ASN A 206 2.33 -5.33 -9.04
C ASN A 206 2.31 -4.69 -10.42
N HIS A 207 3.46 -4.20 -10.88
CA HIS A 207 3.58 -3.39 -12.09
C HIS A 207 3.91 -4.14 -13.38
N ALA A 208 3.96 -5.48 -13.34
CA ALA A 208 4.16 -6.34 -14.52
C ALA A 208 3.33 -5.89 -15.75
N ASN A 209 2.08 -5.50 -15.49
CA ASN A 209 1.07 -5.17 -16.50
C ASN A 209 0.68 -3.69 -16.51
N THR A 210 1.45 -2.80 -15.88
CA THR A 210 1.23 -1.36 -15.94
C THR A 210 1.91 -0.79 -17.20
N LEU A 211 1.21 0.08 -17.94
CA LEU A 211 1.68 0.62 -19.22
C LEU A 211 2.06 -0.48 -20.24
N THR A 212 1.24 -1.51 -20.40
CA THR A 212 1.40 -2.60 -21.38
C THR A 212 0.30 -2.57 -22.45
N ASP A 213 0.61 -2.92 -23.70
CA ASP A 213 -0.41 -3.05 -24.75
C ASP A 213 -1.41 -4.17 -24.41
N GLU A 214 -2.70 -3.86 -24.44
CA GLU A 214 -3.75 -4.82 -24.08
C GLU A 214 -3.91 -5.95 -25.09
N SER A 215 -3.39 -5.79 -26.31
CA SER A 215 -3.32 -6.90 -27.28
C SER A 215 -2.46 -8.06 -26.78
N ASN A 216 -1.47 -7.81 -25.91
CA ASN A 216 -0.70 -8.88 -25.25
C ASN A 216 -1.47 -9.54 -24.10
N ARG A 217 -2.38 -8.82 -23.43
CA ARG A 217 -3.16 -9.36 -22.29
C ARG A 217 -4.03 -10.54 -22.72
N VAL A 218 -4.65 -10.48 -23.90
CA VAL A 218 -5.51 -11.57 -24.40
C VAL A 218 -4.71 -12.86 -24.62
N ALA A 219 -3.46 -12.76 -25.12
CA ALA A 219 -2.57 -13.91 -25.29
C ALA A 219 -2.09 -14.50 -23.94
N GLU A 220 -1.99 -13.69 -22.89
CA GLU A 220 -1.68 -14.17 -21.54
C GLU A 220 -2.90 -14.82 -20.86
N VAL A 221 -4.13 -14.33 -21.06
CA VAL A 221 -5.32 -14.94 -20.45
C VAL A 221 -5.59 -16.36 -21.00
N ASP A 222 -5.41 -16.59 -22.30
CA ASP A 222 -5.51 -17.92 -22.91
C ASP A 222 -4.40 -18.89 -22.44
N SER A 223 -3.33 -18.39 -21.80
CA SER A 223 -2.25 -19.19 -21.20
C SER A 223 -2.30 -19.24 -19.66
N LEU A 224 -3.42 -18.80 -19.05
CA LEU A 224 -3.71 -18.91 -17.60
C LEU A 224 -4.75 -20.00 -17.28
N SER A 225 -4.87 -21.04 -18.11
CA SER A 225 -5.70 -22.20 -17.78
C SER A 225 -5.12 -22.99 -16.60
N LEU A 226 -5.93 -23.23 -15.57
CA LEU A 226 -5.52 -23.88 -14.31
C LEU A 226 -5.24 -25.39 -14.42
N PHE A 227 -5.14 -25.94 -15.65
CA PHE A 227 -4.96 -27.36 -15.92
C PHE A 227 -3.64 -27.65 -16.66
N GLN A 228 -2.57 -27.73 -15.86
CA GLN A 228 -1.35 -28.55 -16.05
C GLN A 228 -0.48 -28.47 -17.33
N ARG A 229 0.83 -28.59 -17.07
CA ARG A 229 1.92 -29.02 -17.99
C ARG A 229 2.37 -28.06 -19.08
N GLN A 230 3.21 -27.10 -18.69
CA GLN A 230 4.67 -27.21 -18.88
C GLN A 230 5.42 -26.20 -18.00
N PRO A 231 6.65 -26.51 -17.51
CA PRO A 231 7.48 -25.49 -16.86
C PRO A 231 7.82 -24.40 -17.86
N ARG A 232 7.63 -23.13 -17.50
CA ARG A 232 8.10 -21.98 -18.30
C ARG A 232 9.63 -22.02 -18.39
N ARG A 233 10.17 -22.68 -19.42
CA ARG A 233 11.60 -22.61 -19.76
C ARG A 233 11.93 -21.16 -20.06
N SER A 234 12.93 -20.62 -19.38
CA SER A 234 13.44 -19.28 -19.67
C SER A 234 14.08 -19.23 -21.06
N ASP A 235 13.98 -18.09 -21.74
CA ASP A 235 14.69 -17.85 -23.01
C ASP A 235 16.22 -18.00 -22.85
N ARG A 236 16.74 -17.86 -21.63
CA ARG A 236 18.16 -18.09 -21.26
C ARG A 236 18.57 -19.56 -21.50
N LEU A 237 17.66 -20.53 -21.34
CA LEU A 237 17.90 -21.94 -21.67
C LEU A 237 17.70 -22.24 -23.17
N ALA A 238 16.78 -21.57 -23.85
CA ALA A 238 16.62 -21.68 -25.31
C ALA A 238 17.88 -21.19 -26.06
N ALA A 239 18.53 -20.14 -25.54
CA ALA A 239 19.81 -19.63 -26.03
C ALA A 239 20.96 -20.64 -25.85
N LYS A 240 21.05 -21.35 -24.71
CA LYS A 240 22.05 -22.42 -24.51
C LYS A 240 21.84 -23.64 -25.42
N SER A 241 20.63 -23.83 -25.97
CA SER A 241 20.29 -24.97 -26.84
C SER A 241 20.41 -24.70 -28.36
N SER A 242 20.65 -23.46 -28.80
CA SER A 242 20.64 -23.12 -30.24
C SER A 242 21.85 -22.27 -30.66
N ARG A 243 22.84 -22.91 -31.32
CA ARG A 243 23.95 -22.26 -32.03
C ARG A 243 23.47 -21.58 -33.33
N VAL A 244 22.57 -20.60 -33.22
CA VAL A 244 22.17 -19.74 -34.34
C VAL A 244 22.18 -18.30 -33.85
N HIS A 245 23.15 -17.51 -34.34
CA HIS A 245 23.20 -16.07 -34.10
C HIS A 245 21.97 -15.36 -34.70
N ARG A 246 20.91 -15.19 -33.90
CA ARG A 246 19.97 -14.09 -34.12
C ARG A 246 20.56 -12.81 -33.53
N PRO A 247 20.50 -11.66 -34.25
CA PRO A 247 20.92 -10.39 -33.68
C PRO A 247 20.09 -10.09 -32.43
N ALA A 248 20.77 -9.73 -31.34
CA ALA A 248 20.11 -9.43 -30.09
C ALA A 248 19.13 -8.27 -30.28
N ARG A 249 17.83 -8.52 -30.11
CA ARG A 249 16.86 -7.44 -29.91
C ARG A 249 17.30 -6.63 -28.68
N PRO A 250 17.27 -5.28 -28.72
CA PRO A 250 17.54 -4.49 -27.54
C PRO A 250 16.55 -4.92 -26.44
N ARG A 251 17.10 -5.37 -25.30
CA ARG A 251 16.30 -5.77 -24.15
C ARG A 251 15.58 -4.53 -23.65
N THR A 252 14.25 -4.56 -23.59
CA THR A 252 13.46 -3.47 -23.02
C THR A 252 13.85 -3.29 -21.56
N SER A 253 14.10 -2.05 -21.14
CA SER A 253 14.49 -1.66 -19.77
C SER A 253 13.33 -1.77 -18.77
N ARG A 254 12.33 -2.61 -19.05
CA ARG A 254 11.17 -2.75 -18.18
C ARG A 254 11.55 -3.43 -16.87
N PRO A 255 11.24 -2.82 -15.71
CA PRO A 255 11.31 -3.50 -14.43
C PRO A 255 10.43 -4.77 -14.49
N ARG A 256 10.97 -5.92 -14.04
CA ARG A 256 10.31 -7.23 -14.14
C ARG A 256 9.11 -7.40 -13.20
N ALA A 257 8.28 -8.40 -13.51
CA ALA A 257 6.99 -8.74 -12.90
C ALA A 257 6.98 -9.10 -11.39
N ASP A 258 8.07 -8.88 -10.66
CA ASP A 258 8.24 -9.28 -9.25
C ASP A 258 8.14 -8.07 -8.29
N GLN A 259 7.85 -6.88 -8.82
CA GLN A 259 7.86 -5.62 -8.07
C GLN A 259 6.48 -5.20 -7.58
N PHE A 260 6.40 -4.95 -6.28
CA PHE A 260 5.22 -4.46 -5.62
C PHE A 260 5.49 -3.05 -5.08
N CYS A 261 4.55 -2.13 -5.31
CA CYS A 261 4.54 -0.82 -4.65
C CYS A 261 3.26 -0.67 -3.84
N VAL A 262 3.39 -0.06 -2.67
CA VAL A 262 2.26 0.30 -1.81
C VAL A 262 1.86 1.74 -2.10
N TYR A 263 0.58 1.96 -2.36
CA TYR A 263 0.03 3.26 -2.76
C TYR A 263 -0.95 3.83 -1.74
N ASN A 264 -0.82 5.13 -1.46
CA ASN A 264 -1.83 5.96 -0.83
C ASN A 264 -2.92 6.30 -1.88
N LYS A 265 -3.97 5.48 -1.94
CA LYS A 265 -4.99 5.49 -3.00
C LYS A 265 -6.13 6.43 -2.66
N GLY A 266 -6.07 7.63 -3.25
CA GLY A 266 -7.14 8.62 -3.18
C GLY A 266 -8.25 8.40 -4.22
N PRO A 267 -9.26 9.30 -4.23
CA PRO A 267 -10.35 9.26 -5.20
C PRO A 267 -9.93 9.64 -6.63
N GLU A 268 -8.86 10.42 -6.80
CA GLU A 268 -8.38 10.94 -8.10
C GLU A 268 -6.98 10.43 -8.51
N ARG A 269 -6.12 10.01 -7.58
CA ARG A 269 -4.72 9.59 -7.82
C ARG A 269 -4.23 8.52 -6.84
N LYS A 270 -3.14 7.81 -7.18
CA LYS A 270 -2.47 6.83 -6.31
C LYS A 270 -1.03 7.26 -6.04
N VAL A 271 -0.73 7.82 -4.86
CA VAL A 271 0.64 8.28 -4.57
C VAL A 271 1.47 7.11 -4.02
N PRO A 272 2.66 6.77 -4.57
CA PRO A 272 3.49 5.69 -4.03
C PRO A 272 4.01 6.04 -2.64
N ALA A 273 4.13 5.04 -1.76
CA ALA A 273 4.56 5.20 -0.37
C ALA A 273 5.86 4.43 -0.08
N PHE A 274 5.93 3.15 -0.47
CA PHE A 274 7.14 2.33 -0.35
C PHE A 274 7.12 1.14 -1.33
N ILE A 275 8.31 0.61 -1.63
CA ILE A 275 8.52 -0.58 -2.47
C ILE A 275 8.59 -1.84 -1.60
N ILE A 276 8.04 -2.95 -2.10
CA ILE A 276 8.23 -4.29 -1.53
C ILE A 276 8.88 -5.20 -2.59
N GLU A 277 9.96 -5.87 -2.18
CA GLU A 277 10.62 -6.93 -2.93
C GLU A 277 10.42 -8.27 -2.19
N TYR A 278 9.72 -9.20 -2.83
CA TYR A 278 9.50 -10.55 -2.29
C TYR A 278 10.60 -11.51 -2.77
N LYS A 279 11.18 -12.27 -1.85
CA LYS A 279 12.11 -13.37 -2.15
C LYS A 279 11.59 -14.65 -1.51
N ALA A 280 11.46 -15.72 -2.30
CA ALA A 280 10.96 -16.99 -1.78
C ALA A 280 11.94 -17.54 -0.73
N PRO A 281 11.47 -18.00 0.46
CA PRO A 281 12.36 -18.39 1.56
C PRO A 281 13.26 -19.58 1.22
N HIS A 282 12.88 -20.45 0.27
CA HIS A 282 13.75 -21.52 -0.23
C HIS A 282 14.91 -21.05 -1.10
N LYS A 283 14.90 -19.79 -1.56
CA LYS A 283 16.01 -19.15 -2.30
C LYS A 283 16.90 -18.28 -1.40
N VAL A 284 16.34 -17.77 -0.30
CA VAL A 284 17.00 -16.88 0.65
C VAL A 284 16.40 -17.16 2.04
N SER A 285 16.98 -18.11 2.75
CA SER A 285 16.45 -18.50 4.06
C SER A 285 16.83 -17.50 5.16
N LEU A 286 16.20 -17.63 6.33
CA LEU A 286 16.55 -16.84 7.51
C LEU A 286 18.05 -16.98 7.90
N ALA A 287 18.66 -18.15 7.66
CA ALA A 287 20.09 -18.37 7.90
C ALA A 287 20.97 -17.50 7.01
N HIS A 288 20.68 -17.44 5.70
CA HIS A 288 21.36 -16.55 4.74
C HIS A 288 21.29 -15.08 5.19
N ILE A 289 20.11 -14.64 5.65
CA ILE A 289 19.90 -13.26 6.11
C ILE A 289 20.72 -13.00 7.38
N LYS A 290 20.71 -13.89 8.37
CA LYS A 290 21.48 -13.71 9.62
C LYS A 290 22.99 -13.72 9.39
N ALA A 291 23.48 -14.61 8.52
CA ALA A 291 24.89 -14.66 8.15
C ALA A 291 25.32 -13.40 7.37
N GLY A 292 24.56 -13.03 6.33
CA GLY A 292 24.92 -11.97 5.38
C GLY A 292 24.57 -10.54 5.79
N LEU A 293 23.51 -10.31 6.55
CA LEU A 293 23.06 -8.96 6.91
C LEU A 293 23.94 -8.36 8.02
N GLN A 294 24.61 -7.27 7.68
CA GLN A 294 25.49 -6.49 8.55
C GLN A 294 25.75 -5.12 7.92
N VAL A 295 26.49 -4.25 8.61
CA VAL A 295 27.03 -3.02 8.01
C VAL A 295 28.02 -3.41 6.90
N MET A 296 27.85 -2.83 5.71
CA MET A 296 28.64 -3.19 4.52
C MET A 296 28.94 -1.96 3.65
N ASN A 297 30.16 -1.90 3.11
CA ASN A 297 30.50 -1.10 1.94
C ASN A 297 30.43 -2.01 0.70
N LEU A 298 29.67 -1.62 -0.33
CA LEU A 298 29.50 -2.45 -1.52
C LEU A 298 30.78 -2.51 -2.37
N ASP A 299 31.65 -1.50 -2.31
CA ASP A 299 32.93 -1.50 -3.03
C ASP A 299 33.92 -2.56 -2.50
N GLU A 300 33.63 -3.13 -1.32
CA GLU A 300 34.35 -4.25 -0.73
C GLU A 300 33.64 -5.59 -1.04
N VAL A 301 32.31 -5.64 -0.87
CA VAL A 301 31.49 -6.86 -1.08
C VAL A 301 31.47 -7.33 -2.54
N LEU A 302 31.63 -6.41 -3.49
CA LEU A 302 31.70 -6.71 -4.93
C LEU A 302 33.07 -7.20 -5.40
N ARG A 303 34.10 -7.20 -4.55
CA ARG A 303 35.40 -7.79 -4.89
C ARG A 303 35.33 -9.29 -4.68
N LEU A 304 35.52 -10.05 -5.76
CA LEU A 304 35.71 -11.49 -5.68
C LEU A 304 37.07 -11.80 -5.05
N GLN A 305 37.11 -12.79 -4.17
CA GLN A 305 38.36 -13.37 -3.64
C GLN A 305 38.52 -14.80 -4.19
N GLU A 306 39.75 -15.32 -4.21
CA GLU A 306 40.02 -16.68 -4.74
C GLU A 306 39.48 -17.79 -3.84
N GLU A 307 39.39 -17.51 -2.53
CA GLU A 307 38.70 -18.33 -1.53
C GLU A 307 37.68 -17.44 -0.81
N GLU A 308 36.40 -17.76 -0.88
CA GLU A 308 35.34 -16.98 -0.24
C GLU A 308 34.65 -17.77 0.87
N SER A 309 34.47 -17.14 2.03
CA SER A 309 33.71 -17.77 3.11
C SER A 309 32.21 -17.84 2.74
N PRO A 310 31.47 -18.85 3.22
CA PRO A 310 30.01 -18.88 3.07
C PRO A 310 29.31 -17.62 3.61
N GLN A 311 29.92 -16.95 4.60
CA GLN A 311 29.43 -15.67 5.11
C GLN A 311 29.59 -14.53 4.10
N ASP A 312 30.69 -14.47 3.34
CA ASP A 312 30.91 -13.44 2.32
C ASP A 312 29.99 -13.62 1.10
N ILE A 313 29.72 -14.87 0.72
CA ILE A 313 28.71 -15.19 -0.29
C ILE A 313 27.32 -14.78 0.22
N CYS A 314 26.95 -15.08 1.48
CA CYS A 314 25.70 -14.59 2.09
C CYS A 314 25.62 -13.06 2.11
N ARG A 315 26.71 -12.35 2.46
CA ARG A 315 26.79 -10.87 2.43
C ARG A 315 26.49 -10.34 1.04
N ARG A 316 27.08 -10.92 0.00
CA ARG A 316 26.87 -10.53 -1.40
C ARG A 316 25.43 -10.78 -1.87
N VAL A 317 24.85 -11.93 -1.53
CA VAL A 317 23.44 -12.25 -1.84
C VAL A 317 22.49 -11.24 -1.18
N VAL A 318 22.65 -10.98 0.12
CA VAL A 318 21.84 -9.99 0.86
C VAL A 318 22.03 -8.57 0.29
N ALA A 319 23.26 -8.17 -0.01
CA ALA A 319 23.55 -6.87 -0.63
C ALA A 319 22.94 -6.71 -2.02
N ALA A 320 22.90 -7.78 -2.83
CA ALA A 320 22.27 -7.79 -4.15
C ALA A 320 20.74 -7.66 -4.07
N ILE A 321 20.10 -8.32 -3.10
CA ILE A 321 18.66 -8.23 -2.86
C ILE A 321 18.28 -6.82 -2.36
N ILE A 322 19.04 -6.26 -1.41
CA ILE A 322 18.84 -4.89 -0.93
C ILE A 322 19.06 -3.89 -2.08
N THR A 323 20.10 -4.08 -2.91
CA THR A 323 20.36 -3.27 -4.12
C THR A 323 19.18 -3.31 -5.09
N GLN A 324 18.57 -4.48 -5.30
CA GLN A 324 17.39 -4.60 -6.14
C GLN A 324 16.23 -3.74 -5.62
N ALA A 325 15.89 -3.79 -4.32
CA ALA A 325 14.84 -2.96 -3.75
C ALA A 325 15.22 -1.46 -3.77
N PHE A 326 16.45 -1.14 -3.40
CA PHE A 326 17.02 0.21 -3.37
C PHE A 326 16.93 0.92 -4.74
N SER A 327 17.31 0.25 -5.84
CA SER A 327 17.24 0.83 -7.17
C SER A 327 15.82 1.29 -7.52
N TYR A 328 14.80 0.52 -7.14
CA TYR A 328 13.40 0.90 -7.34
C TYR A 328 12.98 2.03 -6.38
N MET A 329 13.47 2.08 -5.15
CA MET A 329 13.24 3.22 -4.25
C MET A 329 13.77 4.53 -4.84
N ILE A 330 14.98 4.51 -5.44
CA ILE A 330 15.57 5.66 -6.13
C ILE A 330 14.73 6.07 -7.35
N HIS A 331 14.39 5.12 -8.23
CA HIS A 331 13.59 5.41 -9.43
C HIS A 331 12.15 5.86 -9.13
N CYS A 332 11.53 5.33 -8.08
CA CYS A 332 10.19 5.74 -7.61
C CYS A 332 10.23 7.06 -6.82
N GLY A 333 11.37 7.43 -6.24
CA GLY A 333 11.53 8.62 -5.41
C GLY A 333 10.96 8.48 -3.99
N VAL A 334 10.89 7.25 -3.45
CA VAL A 334 10.35 6.99 -2.10
C VAL A 334 11.45 6.88 -1.05
N GLU A 335 11.14 7.27 0.19
CA GLU A 335 12.08 7.16 1.32
C GLU A 335 12.23 5.72 1.83
N PHE A 336 11.16 4.92 1.71
CA PHE A 336 11.04 3.64 2.39
C PHE A 336 10.89 2.46 1.43
N GLY A 337 11.32 1.28 1.89
CA GLY A 337 11.15 0.02 1.20
C GLY A 337 11.19 -1.17 2.14
N LEU A 338 10.94 -2.37 1.61
CA LEU A 338 10.93 -3.62 2.36
C LEU A 338 11.43 -4.76 1.48
N VAL A 339 12.28 -5.62 2.02
CA VAL A 339 12.52 -6.97 1.51
C VAL A 339 11.82 -7.95 2.44
N CYS A 340 11.03 -8.88 1.88
CA CYS A 340 10.26 -9.85 2.66
C CYS A 340 10.47 -11.28 2.14
N THR A 341 10.78 -12.21 3.06
CA THR A 341 10.82 -13.67 2.81
C THR A 341 9.66 -14.43 3.44
N GLY A 342 8.75 -13.74 4.11
CA GLY A 342 7.70 -14.32 4.94
C GLY A 342 8.15 -14.53 6.39
N GLU A 343 9.33 -15.14 6.57
CA GLU A 343 9.96 -15.29 7.89
C GLU A 343 10.63 -13.99 8.37
N ALA A 344 11.34 -13.31 7.46
CA ALA A 344 12.10 -12.09 7.75
C ALA A 344 11.57 -10.88 6.98
N TYR A 345 11.60 -9.72 7.66
CA TYR A 345 11.22 -8.41 7.14
C TYR A 345 12.41 -7.46 7.31
N ILE A 346 13.06 -7.10 6.21
CA ILE A 346 14.17 -6.13 6.19
C ILE A 346 13.59 -4.78 5.74
N TYR A 347 13.26 -3.93 6.70
CA TYR A 347 12.76 -2.58 6.46
C TYR A 347 13.91 -1.67 6.03
N LEU A 348 13.72 -0.94 4.92
CA LEU A 348 14.74 -0.10 4.30
C LEU A 348 14.35 1.39 4.36
N ARG A 349 15.36 2.24 4.50
CA ARG A 349 15.26 3.70 4.40
C ARG A 349 16.43 4.28 3.61
N VAL A 350 16.13 5.19 2.68
CA VAL A 350 17.11 6.01 1.96
C VAL A 350 16.83 7.48 2.28
N PRO A 351 17.69 8.19 3.03
CA PRO A 351 17.51 9.62 3.33
C PRO A 351 17.56 10.51 2.08
N GLU A 352 16.86 11.64 2.11
CA GLU A 352 16.85 12.60 0.98
C GLU A 352 18.23 13.23 0.73
N ASN A 353 19.01 13.46 1.79
CA ASN A 353 20.31 14.12 1.74
C ASN A 353 21.48 13.19 1.41
N ASP A 354 21.29 11.87 1.52
CA ASP A 354 22.32 10.86 1.25
C ASP A 354 21.66 9.65 0.56
N PRO A 355 21.46 9.70 -0.77
CA PRO A 355 20.96 8.56 -1.52
C PRO A 355 22.00 7.42 -1.61
N SER A 356 23.26 7.66 -1.28
CA SER A 356 24.36 6.68 -1.37
C SER A 356 24.38 5.69 -0.21
N THR A 357 23.55 5.90 0.82
CA THR A 357 23.41 5.02 1.98
C THR A 357 21.98 4.52 2.13
N VAL A 358 21.82 3.20 2.21
CA VAL A 358 20.56 2.57 2.63
C VAL A 358 20.68 2.06 4.07
N TYR A 359 19.69 2.42 4.88
CA TYR A 359 19.56 1.98 6.27
C TYR A 359 18.61 0.79 6.35
N TYR A 360 18.96 -0.24 7.11
CA TYR A 360 18.15 -1.46 7.27
C TYR A 360 17.75 -1.71 8.74
N TYR A 361 16.56 -2.28 8.95
CA TYR A 361 16.17 -2.89 10.22
C TYR A 361 15.58 -4.28 9.96
N LEU A 362 16.07 -5.30 10.67
CA LEU A 362 15.58 -6.69 10.57
C LEU A 362 14.56 -6.97 11.68
N SER A 363 13.34 -7.33 11.29
CA SER A 363 12.37 -8.00 12.17
C SER A 363 12.15 -9.43 11.69
N VAL A 364 11.98 -10.34 12.66
CA VAL A 364 11.69 -11.75 12.46
C VAL A 364 10.52 -12.06 13.40
N PRO A 365 9.25 -11.82 13.00
CA PRO A 365 8.13 -11.79 13.93
C PRO A 365 7.91 -13.08 14.72
N GLN A 366 8.30 -14.23 14.16
CA GLN A 366 8.26 -15.52 14.87
C GLN A 366 9.26 -15.59 16.04
N GLU A 367 10.42 -14.94 15.93
CA GLU A 367 11.43 -14.84 17.01
C GLU A 367 11.17 -13.65 17.94
N ASP A 368 10.77 -12.50 17.39
CA ASP A 368 10.50 -11.28 18.15
C ASP A 368 9.30 -11.46 19.09
N VAL A 369 8.26 -12.18 18.64
CA VAL A 369 7.02 -12.43 19.40
C VAL A 369 7.04 -13.79 20.08
N GLY A 370 7.34 -14.87 19.35
CA GLY A 370 7.12 -16.26 19.77
C GLY A 370 5.72 -16.79 19.42
N LEU A 371 5.28 -17.84 20.12
CA LEU A 371 4.00 -18.52 19.88
C LEU A 371 2.77 -17.72 20.33
N THR A 372 2.94 -16.80 21.29
CA THR A 372 1.86 -15.95 21.83
C THR A 372 2.36 -14.52 21.95
N THR A 373 1.45 -13.54 21.82
CA THR A 373 1.83 -12.12 21.88
C THR A 373 1.98 -11.57 23.30
N GLY A 374 1.60 -12.35 24.32
CA GLY A 374 1.43 -11.88 25.70
C GLY A 374 0.12 -11.12 25.95
N TRP A 375 -0.74 -10.93 24.94
CA TRP A 375 -2.03 -10.28 25.10
C TRP A 375 -2.95 -11.04 26.07
N THR A 376 -3.39 -10.35 27.14
CA THR A 376 -4.26 -10.92 28.19
C THR A 376 -5.71 -10.43 28.14
N GLY A 377 -6.04 -9.52 27.20
CA GLY A 377 -7.30 -8.77 27.20
C GLY A 377 -7.24 -7.42 27.90
N ASP A 378 -6.16 -7.11 28.63
CA ASP A 378 -5.95 -5.82 29.31
C ASP A 378 -4.86 -4.98 28.61
N LEU A 379 -5.25 -3.76 28.20
CA LEU A 379 -4.37 -2.73 27.60
C LEU A 379 -3.27 -2.21 28.54
N ASN A 380 -3.34 -2.51 29.84
CA ASN A 380 -2.30 -2.13 30.80
C ASN A 380 -1.19 -3.18 30.93
N SER A 381 -1.40 -4.40 30.42
CA SER A 381 -0.44 -5.51 30.48
C SER A 381 0.67 -5.40 29.41
N ASP A 382 1.86 -5.93 29.73
CA ASP A 382 2.97 -5.99 28.77
C ASP A 382 2.66 -7.00 27.66
N ASN A 383 2.87 -6.57 26.42
CA ASN A 383 2.50 -7.32 25.22
C ASN A 383 3.46 -6.99 24.07
N ARG A 384 3.51 -7.89 23.08
CA ARG A 384 4.40 -7.81 21.92
C ARG A 384 3.64 -7.55 20.62
N LEU A 385 2.46 -6.95 20.70
CA LEU A 385 1.55 -6.78 19.55
C LEU A 385 2.19 -5.90 18.45
N HIS A 386 3.07 -4.97 18.82
CA HIS A 386 3.83 -4.11 17.92
C HIS A 386 4.93 -4.86 17.14
N LEU A 387 5.37 -6.02 17.64
CA LEU A 387 6.38 -6.87 17.00
C LEU A 387 5.79 -7.90 16.03
N THR A 388 4.46 -8.06 16.03
CA THR A 388 3.77 -8.94 15.07
C THR A 388 3.97 -8.43 13.63
N ALA A 389 3.90 -9.32 12.63
CA ALA A 389 4.06 -8.95 11.23
C ALA A 389 3.07 -7.86 10.79
N VAL A 390 1.80 -7.98 11.20
CA VAL A 390 0.76 -6.97 10.94
C VAL A 390 1.04 -5.68 11.70
N GLY A 391 1.49 -5.76 12.95
CA GLY A 391 1.85 -4.59 13.76
C GLY A 391 2.99 -3.78 13.14
N GLN A 392 4.15 -4.40 12.90
CA GLN A 392 5.30 -3.73 12.30
C GLN A 392 4.95 -3.12 10.94
N MET A 393 4.27 -3.89 10.07
CA MET A 393 3.86 -3.42 8.74
C MET A 393 2.84 -2.28 8.81
N ALA A 394 1.89 -2.29 9.74
CA ALA A 394 0.92 -1.22 9.92
C ALA A 394 1.60 0.09 10.32
N ALA A 395 2.43 0.06 11.37
CA ALA A 395 3.17 1.24 11.81
C ALA A 395 4.17 1.73 10.73
N PHE A 396 4.82 0.82 10.01
CA PHE A 396 5.72 1.15 8.90
C PHE A 396 4.97 1.84 7.75
N THR A 397 3.81 1.29 7.37
CA THR A 397 2.94 1.87 6.34
C THR A 397 2.49 3.26 6.74
N LEU A 398 1.97 3.46 7.96
CA LEU A 398 1.53 4.77 8.45
C LEU A 398 2.66 5.81 8.51
N ARG A 399 3.90 5.40 8.82
CA ARG A 399 5.09 6.26 8.68
C ARG A 399 5.39 6.59 7.22
N ALA A 400 5.36 5.60 6.32
CA ALA A 400 5.65 5.80 4.91
C ALA A 400 4.63 6.72 4.21
N LEU A 401 3.34 6.64 4.58
CA LEU A 401 2.27 7.50 4.06
C LEU A 401 2.44 8.98 4.44
N ARG A 402 3.24 9.30 5.47
CA ARG A 402 3.60 10.68 5.89
C ARG A 402 4.78 11.25 5.09
N ALA A 403 5.59 10.42 4.41
CA ALA A 403 6.74 10.88 3.66
C ALA A 403 6.33 11.41 2.27
N PRO A 404 6.88 12.55 1.82
CA PRO A 404 6.64 13.04 0.46
C PRO A 404 7.41 12.21 -0.57
N VAL A 405 6.79 11.97 -1.72
CA VAL A 405 7.50 11.44 -2.90
C VAL A 405 8.45 12.53 -3.42
N ARG A 406 9.70 12.14 -3.69
CA ARG A 406 10.75 13.01 -4.20
C ARG A 406 10.54 13.28 -5.69
N ASP A 407 10.92 14.47 -6.13
CA ASP A 407 10.64 14.89 -7.50
C ASP A 407 11.63 14.32 -8.53
N ILE A 408 11.29 14.52 -9.80
CA ILE A 408 12.05 14.05 -10.96
C ILE A 408 13.48 14.61 -10.98
N ALA A 409 13.73 15.77 -10.36
CA ALA A 409 15.07 16.34 -10.29
C ALA A 409 15.93 15.58 -9.27
N TRP A 410 15.36 15.24 -8.11
CA TRP A 410 16.03 14.42 -7.10
C TRP A 410 16.33 13.01 -7.62
N THR A 411 15.37 12.34 -8.27
CA THR A 411 15.58 10.96 -8.76
C THR A 411 16.64 10.91 -9.86
N ASN A 412 16.64 11.89 -10.76
CA ASN A 412 17.66 12.05 -11.80
C ASN A 412 19.04 12.43 -11.23
N TRP A 413 19.11 13.28 -10.20
CA TRP A 413 20.37 13.59 -9.51
C TRP A 413 20.94 12.37 -8.79
N ALA A 414 20.11 11.64 -8.04
CA ALA A 414 20.52 10.42 -7.37
C ALA A 414 21.06 9.38 -8.37
N ALA A 415 20.39 9.20 -9.51
CA ALA A 415 20.86 8.31 -10.57
C ALA A 415 22.20 8.73 -11.22
N ASP A 416 22.57 10.01 -11.20
CA ASP A 416 23.87 10.47 -11.73
C ASP A 416 25.05 10.20 -10.78
N ILE A 417 24.82 10.21 -9.46
CA ILE A 417 25.87 10.04 -8.45
C ILE A 417 26.01 8.59 -7.95
N LEU A 418 24.97 7.77 -8.14
CA LEU A 418 24.98 6.36 -7.78
C LEU A 418 25.68 5.54 -8.84
N GLN A 419 26.46 4.56 -8.40
CA GLN A 419 27.09 3.60 -9.31
C GLN A 419 26.10 2.49 -9.70
N THR A 420 26.44 1.79 -10.77
CA THR A 420 25.73 0.59 -11.21
C THR A 420 26.31 -0.65 -10.52
N TRP A 421 25.47 -1.65 -10.27
CA TRP A 421 25.90 -3.00 -9.90
C TRP A 421 26.38 -3.76 -11.15
N GLU A 422 27.69 -3.96 -11.24
CA GLU A 422 28.34 -4.65 -12.36
C GLU A 422 29.02 -5.94 -11.84
N MET A 423 28.29 -7.05 -11.89
CA MET A 423 28.85 -8.40 -11.70
C MET A 423 28.08 -9.40 -12.54
N THR A 424 28.81 -10.19 -13.35
CA THR A 424 28.24 -11.31 -14.11
C THR A 424 28.04 -12.53 -13.21
N PHE A 425 26.86 -12.62 -12.59
CA PHE A 425 26.39 -13.87 -11.98
C PHE A 425 26.08 -14.90 -13.08
N ASP A 426 26.90 -15.95 -13.16
CA ASP A 426 26.51 -17.18 -13.85
C ASP A 426 26.62 -18.47 -12.98
N ASP A 427 27.51 -18.56 -11.96
CA ASP A 427 27.76 -19.86 -11.27
C ASP A 427 27.71 -19.93 -9.71
N LEU A 428 27.81 -18.83 -8.94
CA LEU A 428 28.09 -18.87 -7.47
C LEU A 428 26.94 -19.28 -6.51
N LEU A 429 25.74 -19.62 -6.99
CA LEU A 429 24.57 -19.87 -6.12
C LEU A 429 24.07 -21.32 -6.13
N GLU A 430 24.76 -22.23 -6.84
CA GLU A 430 24.51 -23.68 -6.75
C GLU A 430 25.45 -24.38 -5.74
N GLU A 431 26.35 -23.65 -5.06
CA GLU A 431 27.45 -24.24 -4.26
C GLU A 431 27.32 -24.19 -2.72
N ILE A 432 26.37 -23.44 -2.13
CA ILE A 432 26.16 -23.44 -0.66
C ILE A 432 24.83 -24.12 -0.33
N GLU A 433 24.87 -25.28 0.32
CA GLU A 433 23.71 -25.81 1.02
C GLU A 433 23.52 -25.09 2.36
N GLU A 434 22.27 -24.97 2.84
CA GLU A 434 21.96 -24.26 4.09
C GLU A 434 22.72 -24.80 5.32
N LYS A 435 23.12 -26.08 5.29
CA LYS A 435 23.95 -26.75 6.31
C LYS A 435 25.37 -26.17 6.43
N ASP A 436 25.90 -25.57 5.35
CA ASP A 436 27.26 -25.05 5.24
C ASP A 436 27.31 -23.56 5.60
N ILE A 437 26.15 -22.92 5.79
CA ILE A 437 26.04 -21.57 6.33
C ILE A 437 26.36 -21.62 7.83
N PRO A 438 27.32 -20.81 8.34
CA PRO A 438 27.63 -20.74 9.75
C PRO A 438 26.36 -20.49 10.58
N THR A 439 26.06 -21.41 11.51
CA THR A 439 24.91 -21.28 12.40
C THR A 439 25.05 -20.02 13.24
N SER A 440 24.32 -18.97 12.85
CA SER A 440 24.32 -17.66 13.49
C SER A 440 23.55 -17.65 14.83
N GLU A 441 23.72 -18.70 15.64
CA GLU A 441 23.26 -18.75 17.04
C GLU A 441 23.98 -17.71 17.92
N PHE A 442 25.11 -17.16 17.44
CA PHE A 442 25.98 -16.27 18.21
C PHE A 442 26.28 -14.90 17.58
N LYS A 443 25.43 -14.38 16.69
CA LYS A 443 25.38 -12.92 16.47
C LYS A 443 24.44 -12.31 17.52
N PRO A 444 24.95 -11.56 18.53
CA PRO A 444 24.08 -10.92 19.51
C PRO A 444 23.12 -9.97 18.79
N SER A 445 21.84 -10.02 19.15
CA SER A 445 20.86 -9.06 18.65
C SER A 445 21.30 -7.64 18.99
N THR A 446 21.18 -6.72 18.04
CA THR A 446 21.63 -5.35 18.22
C THR A 446 20.89 -4.70 19.39
N GLN A 447 21.57 -3.80 20.11
CA GLN A 447 21.03 -3.21 21.35
C GLN A 447 19.68 -2.52 21.09
N SER A 448 19.56 -1.84 19.96
CA SER A 448 18.33 -1.26 19.40
C SER A 448 17.17 -2.28 19.34
N ARG A 449 17.39 -3.48 18.77
CA ARG A 449 16.39 -4.55 18.70
C ARG A 449 16.07 -5.10 20.10
N GLN A 450 17.06 -5.30 20.97
CA GLN A 450 16.81 -5.78 22.34
C GLN A 450 15.95 -4.81 23.16
N GLU A 451 16.22 -3.52 23.05
CA GLU A 451 15.43 -2.46 23.70
C GLU A 451 14.01 -2.41 23.13
N TYR A 452 13.85 -2.54 21.81
CA TYR A 452 12.53 -2.54 21.18
C TYR A 452 11.67 -3.77 21.53
N CYS A 453 12.30 -4.94 21.64
CA CYS A 453 11.64 -6.18 22.07
C CYS A 453 11.19 -6.13 23.55
N ARG A 454 11.80 -5.27 24.37
CA ARG A 454 11.41 -5.02 25.77
C ARG A 454 10.36 -3.90 25.92
N ALA A 455 10.23 -3.02 24.92
CA ALA A 455 9.20 -1.99 24.92
C ALA A 455 7.81 -2.60 24.68
N SER A 456 6.77 -2.01 25.28
CA SER A 456 5.36 -2.31 25.00
C SER A 456 4.60 -1.00 24.70
N PRO A 457 4.75 -0.43 23.49
CA PRO A 457 4.13 0.85 23.13
C PRO A 457 2.60 0.76 22.94
N ILE A 458 2.06 -0.45 22.75
CA ILE A 458 0.62 -0.73 22.75
C ILE A 458 0.15 -0.90 24.19
N ARG A 459 0.26 0.17 24.97
CA ARG A 459 -0.24 0.29 26.35
C ARG A 459 -0.92 1.63 26.53
N THR A 460 -2.09 1.65 27.18
CA THR A 460 -2.74 2.91 27.55
C THR A 460 -1.95 3.58 28.66
N ARG A 461 -1.22 4.66 28.36
CA ARG A 461 -0.52 5.45 29.38
C ARG A 461 -1.55 6.13 30.31
N SER A 462 -1.80 5.55 31.47
CA SER A 462 -2.34 6.30 32.61
C SER A 462 -1.34 7.42 32.95
N LYS A 463 -1.76 8.68 32.81
CA LYS A 463 -0.92 9.86 33.03
C LYS A 463 -0.60 10.05 34.51
N SER A 464 0.37 9.30 35.05
CA SER A 464 1.05 9.56 36.34
C SER A 464 2.28 8.68 36.55
N ALA A 465 3.44 9.12 36.05
CA ALA A 465 4.76 8.92 36.68
C ALA A 465 5.83 9.65 35.87
N ILE A 466 6.56 10.57 36.51
CA ILE A 466 7.79 11.14 35.96
C ILE A 466 8.87 10.07 36.00
N ILE A 467 9.71 10.01 34.96
CA ILE A 467 10.86 9.10 34.88
C ILE A 467 11.85 9.48 35.99
N ALA A 468 11.86 8.70 37.07
CA ALA A 468 12.94 8.69 38.05
C ALA A 468 14.02 7.72 37.55
N THR A 469 15.13 8.27 37.05
CA THR A 469 16.27 7.50 36.53
C THR A 469 17.03 6.85 37.70
N CYS A 470 17.02 5.52 37.80
CA CYS A 470 17.75 4.79 38.83
C CYS A 470 18.87 3.95 38.23
N ASN A 471 20.13 4.40 38.42
CA ASN A 471 21.32 3.60 38.11
C ASN A 471 21.60 2.55 39.22
N PRO A 472 22.31 1.45 38.91
CA PRO A 472 22.42 0.31 39.82
C PRO A 472 23.71 0.29 40.65
N SER A 473 23.61 0.14 41.99
CA SER A 473 24.73 -0.34 42.79
C SER A 473 24.34 -0.90 44.18
N ARG A 474 24.55 -2.22 44.32
CA ARG A 474 25.04 -2.99 45.50
C ARG A 474 24.82 -2.43 46.93
N GLY A 475 24.28 -3.28 47.81
CA GLY A 475 24.85 -3.44 49.17
C GLY A 475 23.92 -3.81 50.32
N SER A 476 24.09 -5.02 50.87
CA SER A 476 23.92 -5.41 52.29
C SER A 476 22.59 -5.20 53.06
N ARG A 477 21.95 -6.35 53.31
CA ARG A 477 21.35 -6.87 54.57
C ARG A 477 21.08 -5.91 55.78
N SER A 478 19.83 -6.06 56.26
CA SER A 478 19.35 -6.29 57.64
C SER A 478 19.15 -5.16 58.68
N SER A 479 18.13 -5.43 59.52
CA SER A 479 17.81 -4.97 60.89
C SER A 479 17.32 -3.53 61.11
N SER A 480 15.99 -3.43 61.24
CA SER A 480 15.24 -3.06 62.45
C SER A 480 15.47 -1.73 63.19
N ASP A 481 14.30 -1.26 63.68
CA ASP A 481 14.02 -0.45 64.87
C ASP A 481 13.99 1.09 64.75
N ASP A 482 12.87 1.61 65.25
CA ASP A 482 12.59 3.00 65.59
C ASP A 482 13.49 3.48 66.75
N ASP A 483 13.79 4.78 66.87
CA ASP A 483 13.08 5.65 67.83
C ASP A 483 13.46 7.15 67.72
N SER A 484 12.65 7.93 68.42
CA SER A 484 12.43 9.37 68.57
C SER A 484 13.57 10.23 69.17
N GLY A 485 13.43 11.57 69.05
CA GLY A 485 14.13 12.61 69.85
C GLY A 485 14.60 13.79 68.99
N ASP A 486 13.86 14.91 68.87
CA ASP A 486 13.63 16.02 69.82
C ASP A 486 14.77 17.07 69.88
N GLY A 487 14.43 18.35 70.10
CA GLY A 487 15.41 19.43 70.33
C GLY A 487 15.15 20.76 69.58
N PHE A 488 14.43 21.68 70.22
CA PHE A 488 14.26 23.09 69.81
C PHE A 488 15.56 23.92 69.96
N ASP A 489 15.75 24.98 69.15
CA ASP A 489 15.49 26.38 69.60
C ASP A 489 15.58 27.41 68.43
N PRO A 490 14.79 28.51 68.41
CA PRO A 490 14.84 29.55 67.38
C PRO A 490 15.53 30.84 67.87
N ASN A 491 15.95 31.75 66.98
CA ASN A 491 15.98 33.20 67.31
C ASN A 491 16.06 34.13 66.07
N THR A 492 15.05 34.99 65.95
CA THR A 492 14.82 36.14 65.05
C THR A 492 15.77 37.35 65.37
N PRO A 493 15.62 38.62 64.88
CA PRO A 493 14.76 39.24 63.82
C PRO A 493 15.38 40.34 62.91
N SER A 494 14.67 40.71 61.81
CA SER A 494 14.24 42.09 61.45
C SER A 494 13.51 42.07 60.08
N ARG A 495 12.23 42.47 59.92
CA ARG A 495 11.63 43.84 59.90
C ARG A 495 12.17 44.74 58.75
N ARG A 496 11.38 45.45 57.93
CA ARG A 496 9.90 45.71 57.84
C ARG A 496 9.51 46.28 56.42
N PRO A 497 8.25 46.74 56.12
CA PRO A 497 7.61 46.77 54.77
C PRO A 497 7.43 48.25 54.27
N PRO A 498 6.38 48.73 53.55
CA PRO A 498 5.24 48.15 52.78
C PRO A 498 5.27 48.64 51.28
N GLU A 499 4.23 48.79 50.45
CA GLU A 499 2.76 48.76 50.60
C GLU A 499 2.00 48.35 49.31
N SER A 500 0.68 48.22 49.45
CA SER A 500 -0.40 47.88 48.53
C SER A 500 -0.78 48.92 47.45
N ARG A 501 -1.38 48.46 46.33
CA ARG A 501 -2.81 48.70 45.96
C ARG A 501 -3.20 47.95 44.67
N LEU A 502 -4.40 47.36 44.68
CA LEU A 502 -5.13 46.76 43.54
C LEU A 502 -5.86 47.87 42.73
N PRO A 503 -6.62 47.60 41.64
CA PRO A 503 -6.70 46.44 40.71
C PRO A 503 -6.53 46.88 39.23
N HIS A 504 -6.76 45.99 38.23
CA HIS A 504 -7.67 46.22 37.07
C HIS A 504 -7.68 45.06 36.03
N PRO A 505 -8.73 44.93 35.17
CA PRO A 505 -8.95 43.75 34.32
C PRO A 505 -8.71 43.96 32.79
N SER A 506 -8.49 42.83 32.09
CA SER A 506 -8.82 42.49 30.69
C SER A 506 -8.88 43.59 29.59
N VAL A 507 -7.91 43.57 28.64
CA VAL A 507 -8.11 43.86 27.20
C VAL A 507 -7.13 43.01 26.35
N SER A 508 -7.55 42.59 25.16
CA SER A 508 -6.84 41.72 24.21
C SER A 508 -5.89 42.45 23.22
N SER A 509 -5.08 41.65 22.50
CA SER A 509 -4.32 41.96 21.24
C SER A 509 -2.87 42.45 21.41
N PRO A 510 -2.03 42.38 20.35
CA PRO A 510 -1.77 41.22 19.47
C PRO A 510 -0.26 40.92 19.33
N LEU A 511 0.11 39.66 19.06
CA LEU A 511 1.51 39.30 18.83
C LEU A 511 2.02 39.81 17.46
N LEU A 512 3.15 40.53 17.47
CA LEU A 512 3.80 41.03 16.26
C LEU A 512 4.23 39.90 15.33
N ALA A 513 3.78 39.95 14.08
CA ALA A 513 4.24 39.04 13.03
C ALA A 513 5.67 39.38 12.62
N THR A 514 6.63 38.53 12.98
CA THR A 514 8.00 38.62 12.46
C THR A 514 7.99 38.23 10.98
N GLN A 515 8.15 39.20 10.08
CA GLN A 515 8.15 38.97 8.64
C GLN A 515 9.37 38.12 8.23
N LYS A 516 9.18 36.82 8.05
CA LYS A 516 10.08 36.01 7.22
C LYS A 516 9.89 36.43 5.76
N SER A 517 10.95 36.91 5.14
CA SER A 517 10.99 37.28 3.72
C SER A 517 10.50 36.12 2.85
N GLN A 518 9.50 36.38 2.01
CA GLN A 518 8.92 35.37 1.12
C GLN A 518 9.88 35.04 -0.04
N GLY A 519 10.77 34.07 0.18
CA GLY A 519 11.46 33.39 -0.92
C GLY A 519 10.48 32.58 -1.78
N SER A 520 10.71 32.55 -3.10
CA SER A 520 9.82 32.02 -4.16
C SER A 520 9.56 30.48 -4.13
N SER A 521 9.72 29.80 -2.99
CA SER A 521 9.97 28.36 -2.93
C SER A 521 8.72 27.46 -3.13
N SER A 522 7.49 27.98 -3.09
CA SER A 522 6.26 27.15 -3.08
C SER A 522 5.39 27.19 -4.35
N LYS A 523 5.66 28.07 -5.32
CA LYS A 523 4.65 28.44 -6.33
C LYS A 523 4.15 27.31 -7.25
N GLY A 524 4.97 26.33 -7.65
CA GLY A 524 4.56 25.33 -8.67
C GLY A 524 3.50 24.33 -8.20
N LYS A 525 3.70 23.71 -7.04
CA LYS A 525 2.79 22.69 -6.48
C LYS A 525 1.36 23.23 -6.35
N SER A 526 1.21 24.48 -5.92
CA SER A 526 -0.09 25.16 -5.73
C SER A 526 -0.62 25.94 -6.94
N ARG A 527 0.17 26.16 -8.01
CA ARG A 527 -0.30 26.85 -9.22
C ARG A 527 -1.49 26.15 -9.87
N GLN A 528 -2.48 26.93 -10.28
CA GLN A 528 -3.60 26.45 -11.07
C GLN A 528 -3.24 26.38 -12.56
N TYR A 529 -3.92 25.53 -13.31
CA TYR A 529 -3.73 25.39 -14.75
C TYR A 529 -4.19 26.64 -15.52
N CYS A 530 -3.52 26.97 -16.61
CA CYS A 530 -3.96 28.00 -17.54
C CYS A 530 -5.27 27.57 -18.24
N THR A 531 -6.14 28.53 -18.56
CA THR A 531 -7.42 28.25 -19.23
C THR A 531 -7.17 27.77 -20.66
N GLN A 532 -8.10 26.98 -21.20
CA GLN A 532 -8.04 26.53 -22.60
C GLN A 532 -8.01 27.72 -23.58
N LYS A 533 -8.75 28.80 -23.28
CA LYS A 533 -8.76 30.05 -24.05
C LYS A 533 -7.41 30.79 -24.01
N CYS A 534 -6.74 30.81 -22.87
CA CYS A 534 -5.40 31.37 -22.72
C CYS A 534 -4.37 30.60 -23.56
N LEU A 535 -4.40 29.25 -23.50
CA LEU A 535 -3.47 28.42 -24.27
C LEU A 535 -3.76 28.46 -25.79
N LEU A 536 -5.03 28.56 -26.19
CA LEU A 536 -5.39 28.77 -27.59
C LEU A 536 -4.94 30.16 -28.08
N GLY A 537 -5.06 31.19 -27.23
CA GLY A 537 -4.60 32.54 -27.51
C GLY A 537 -3.10 32.63 -27.73
N LEU A 538 -2.30 31.91 -26.93
CA LEU A 538 -0.86 31.75 -27.11
C LEU A 538 -0.51 31.17 -28.49
N ILE A 539 -1.24 30.16 -28.96
CA ILE A 539 -0.99 29.52 -30.25
C ILE A 539 -1.39 30.43 -31.42
N ARG A 540 -2.51 31.15 -31.30
CA ARG A 540 -3.10 31.96 -32.38
C ARG A 540 -2.68 33.44 -32.37
N GLY A 541 -1.86 33.88 -31.41
CA GLY A 541 -1.46 35.28 -31.25
C GLY A 541 -2.62 36.20 -30.82
N TRP A 542 -3.59 35.67 -30.05
CA TRP A 542 -4.73 36.45 -29.58
C TRP A 542 -4.42 37.20 -28.27
N LYS A 543 -5.33 38.07 -27.85
CA LYS A 543 -5.25 38.77 -26.56
C LYS A 543 -5.31 37.80 -25.38
N LEU A 544 -4.68 38.18 -24.27
CA LEU A 544 -4.68 37.41 -23.03
C LEU A 544 -6.10 37.18 -22.48
N ASP A 545 -6.40 35.93 -22.10
CA ASP A 545 -7.60 35.62 -21.33
C ASP A 545 -7.45 36.11 -19.89
N ARG A 546 -8.20 37.16 -19.53
CA ARG A 546 -8.22 37.75 -18.19
C ARG A 546 -8.78 36.82 -17.10
N LYS A 547 -9.39 35.69 -17.47
CA LYS A 547 -9.81 34.64 -16.52
C LYS A 547 -8.70 33.64 -16.19
N CYS A 548 -7.54 33.70 -16.85
CA CYS A 548 -6.44 32.79 -16.56
C CYS A 548 -5.80 33.11 -15.19
N PRO A 549 -5.65 32.13 -14.27
CA PRO A 549 -5.10 32.38 -12.94
C PRO A 549 -3.63 32.83 -12.95
N ASN A 550 -2.90 32.57 -14.05
CA ASN A 550 -1.49 32.96 -14.22
C ASN A 550 -1.32 34.16 -15.18
N VAL A 551 -2.40 34.87 -15.56
CA VAL A 551 -2.39 35.88 -16.65
C VAL A 551 -1.34 36.99 -16.47
N SER A 552 -1.07 37.40 -15.22
CA SER A 552 -0.08 38.42 -14.89
C SER A 552 1.36 38.06 -15.22
N GLU A 553 1.66 36.76 -15.40
CA GLU A 553 2.99 36.26 -15.74
C GLU A 553 3.14 35.97 -17.25
N HIS A 554 2.06 36.12 -18.03
CA HIS A 554 2.05 35.84 -19.47
C HIS A 554 2.34 37.07 -20.35
N GLY A 555 2.08 38.28 -19.84
CA GLY A 555 2.22 39.55 -20.55
C GLY A 555 1.23 40.63 -20.09
N ILE A 556 1.17 41.75 -20.82
CA ILE A 556 0.28 42.89 -20.51
C ILE A 556 -1.07 42.75 -21.24
N ASP A 557 -1.07 42.74 -22.58
CA ASP A 557 -2.27 42.58 -23.42
C ASP A 557 -2.22 41.38 -24.36
N GLN A 558 -1.01 40.96 -24.73
CA GLN A 558 -0.72 39.80 -25.57
C GLN A 558 0.27 38.88 -24.85
N HIS A 559 0.35 37.64 -25.30
CA HIS A 559 1.34 36.68 -24.82
C HIS A 559 2.76 37.12 -25.23
N GLN A 560 3.69 37.13 -24.27
CA GLN A 560 5.11 37.41 -24.54
C GLN A 560 5.81 36.29 -25.35
N LEU A 561 5.27 35.08 -25.28
CA LEU A 561 5.73 33.92 -26.03
C LEU A 561 4.79 33.59 -27.18
N ASN A 562 5.29 32.83 -28.15
CA ASN A 562 4.48 32.05 -29.08
C ASN A 562 4.67 30.55 -28.80
N ARG A 563 3.92 29.69 -29.49
CA ARG A 563 4.00 28.23 -29.38
C ARG A 563 5.44 27.72 -29.42
N THR A 564 6.21 28.08 -30.44
CA THR A 564 7.59 27.61 -30.65
C THR A 564 8.54 28.06 -29.54
N ALA A 565 8.44 29.30 -29.10
CA ALA A 565 9.24 29.84 -28.01
C ALA A 565 8.93 29.16 -26.67
N LEU A 566 7.64 28.88 -26.37
CA LEU A 566 7.25 28.13 -25.19
C LEU A 566 7.83 26.70 -25.20
N MET A 567 7.69 25.99 -26.32
CA MET A 567 8.19 24.60 -26.40
C MET A 567 9.72 24.55 -26.31
N ARG A 568 10.45 25.52 -26.89
CA ARG A 568 11.90 25.63 -26.73
C ARG A 568 12.31 25.90 -25.28
N LEU A 569 11.74 26.92 -24.64
CA LEU A 569 12.06 27.26 -23.26
C LEU A 569 11.69 26.13 -22.28
N LEU A 570 10.62 25.38 -22.55
CA LEU A 570 10.28 24.19 -21.78
C LEU A 570 11.32 23.07 -22.00
N ASN A 571 11.74 22.82 -23.23
CA ASN A 571 12.79 21.85 -23.52
C ASN A 571 14.10 22.21 -22.80
N ASP A 572 14.49 23.49 -22.84
CA ASP A 572 15.68 24.01 -22.16
C ASP A 572 15.55 23.83 -20.63
N GLN A 573 14.37 24.10 -20.04
CA GLN A 573 14.08 23.89 -18.61
C GLN A 573 14.13 22.41 -18.20
N LEU A 574 13.60 21.50 -19.01
CA LEU A 574 13.58 20.06 -18.73
C LEU A 574 14.90 19.34 -19.05
N SER A 575 15.78 19.96 -19.84
CA SER A 575 17.09 19.42 -20.24
C SER A 575 18.25 19.97 -19.40
N SER A 576 17.99 20.59 -18.23
CA SER A 576 19.05 21.14 -17.37
C SER A 576 20.05 20.06 -16.96
N HIS A 577 21.29 20.18 -17.45
CA HIS A 577 22.39 19.27 -17.13
C HIS A 577 22.88 19.38 -15.68
N ILE A 578 22.57 20.50 -15.01
CA ILE A 578 22.93 20.73 -13.61
C ILE A 578 21.69 20.44 -12.77
N LEU A 579 21.70 19.28 -12.11
CA LEU A 579 20.69 18.88 -11.13
C LEU A 579 21.36 18.81 -9.76
N TRP A 580 21.05 19.78 -8.90
CA TRP A 580 21.35 19.72 -7.47
C TRP A 580 20.08 19.38 -6.68
N PRO A 581 20.18 18.83 -5.46
CA PRO A 581 19.04 18.67 -4.55
C PRO A 581 18.25 19.99 -4.43
N GLY A 582 16.94 19.92 -4.66
CA GLY A 582 16.05 21.09 -4.66
C GLY A 582 15.94 21.87 -5.98
N THR A 583 16.60 21.43 -7.06
CA THR A 583 16.40 21.98 -8.42
C THR A 583 14.99 21.71 -8.90
N LYS A 584 14.22 22.73 -9.27
CA LYS A 584 12.81 22.57 -9.64
C LYS A 584 12.62 22.56 -11.16
N LEU A 585 12.52 21.37 -11.75
CA LEU A 585 12.26 21.20 -13.19
C LEU A 585 10.88 21.69 -13.64
N GLY A 586 9.95 21.96 -12.71
CA GLY A 586 8.58 22.39 -13.03
C GLY A 586 7.73 21.28 -13.68
N CYS A 587 8.16 20.03 -13.57
CA CYS A 587 7.43 18.83 -13.99
C CYS A 587 7.16 17.97 -12.76
N GLU A 588 5.89 17.66 -12.48
CA GLU A 588 5.46 16.90 -11.31
C GLU A 588 4.56 15.74 -11.78
N SER A 589 4.81 14.52 -11.32
CA SER A 589 3.90 13.39 -11.57
C SER A 589 2.53 13.68 -10.95
N LEU A 590 1.45 13.43 -11.68
CA LEU A 590 0.09 13.44 -11.10
C LEU A 590 -0.26 12.10 -10.44
N HIS A 591 0.59 11.08 -10.62
CA HIS A 591 0.34 9.68 -10.26
C HIS A 591 -1.02 9.17 -10.80
N VAL A 592 -1.26 9.50 -12.07
CA VAL A 592 -2.39 9.07 -12.88
C VAL A 592 -1.83 8.57 -14.21
N HIS A 593 -2.13 7.32 -14.55
CA HIS A 593 -1.70 6.70 -15.80
C HIS A 593 -2.85 5.98 -16.49
N GLY A 594 -2.84 5.98 -17.82
CA GLY A 594 -3.74 5.22 -18.69
C GLY A 594 -3.10 3.89 -19.12
N SER A 595 -3.43 3.44 -20.33
CA SER A 595 -2.90 2.19 -20.90
C SER A 595 -1.53 2.35 -21.56
N ARG A 596 -1.20 3.52 -22.12
CA ARG A 596 0.06 3.80 -22.85
C ARG A 596 0.81 5.07 -22.41
N GLY A 597 0.34 5.74 -21.35
CA GLY A 597 1.01 6.94 -20.86
C GLY A 597 0.60 7.36 -19.44
N ALA A 598 1.41 8.24 -18.86
CA ALA A 598 1.25 8.84 -17.54
C ALA A 598 1.04 10.36 -17.64
N LEU A 599 0.36 10.96 -16.66
CA LEU A 599 0.08 12.38 -16.65
C LEU A 599 1.01 13.15 -15.70
N PHE A 600 1.52 14.27 -16.20
CA PHE A 600 2.40 15.20 -15.50
C PHE A 600 1.78 16.59 -15.47
N LYS A 601 1.97 17.31 -14.36
CA LYS A 601 1.74 18.76 -14.28
C LYS A 601 3.02 19.46 -14.69
N ILE A 602 2.92 20.33 -15.69
CA ILE A 602 4.06 21.07 -16.24
C ILE A 602 3.84 22.57 -16.03
N THR A 603 4.86 23.25 -15.51
CA THR A 603 4.94 24.70 -15.31
C THR A 603 6.20 25.24 -15.97
N LEU A 604 6.06 26.10 -16.98
CA LEU A 604 7.18 26.90 -17.48
C LEU A 604 7.42 28.07 -16.52
N TRP A 605 8.50 28.02 -15.74
CA TRP A 605 8.71 28.94 -14.63
C TRP A 605 8.89 30.40 -15.06
N SER A 606 9.51 30.63 -16.21
CA SER A 606 9.87 31.97 -16.68
C SER A 606 8.66 32.84 -17.02
N HIS A 607 7.51 32.24 -17.35
CA HIS A 607 6.31 32.97 -17.82
C HIS A 607 4.99 32.40 -17.24
N GLY A 608 5.06 31.59 -16.17
CA GLY A 608 3.91 31.07 -15.42
C GLY A 608 2.97 30.08 -16.15
N TYR A 609 3.22 29.71 -17.41
CA TYR A 609 2.35 28.81 -18.16
C TYR A 609 2.29 27.42 -17.51
N THR A 610 1.09 27.01 -17.09
CA THR A 610 0.85 25.77 -16.35
C THR A 610 -0.17 24.90 -17.09
N PHE A 611 0.20 23.67 -17.45
CA PHE A 611 -0.58 22.76 -18.31
C PHE A 611 -0.24 21.28 -18.01
N VAL A 612 -0.81 20.33 -18.76
CA VAL A 612 -0.61 18.88 -18.58
C VAL A 612 0.36 18.34 -19.62
N GLY A 613 1.22 17.42 -19.23
CA GLY A 613 1.98 16.54 -20.13
C GLY A 613 1.43 15.11 -20.10
N LYS A 614 1.02 14.55 -21.24
CA LYS A 614 0.87 13.08 -21.40
C LYS A 614 2.24 12.51 -21.78
N GLY A 615 2.88 11.83 -20.84
CA GLY A 615 4.16 11.17 -21.04
C GLY A 615 4.02 9.71 -21.46
N SER A 616 4.77 9.27 -22.45
CA SER A 616 4.80 7.87 -22.89
C SER A 616 6.20 7.24 -22.81
N PRO A 617 6.26 5.95 -22.42
CA PRO A 617 7.40 5.07 -22.66
C PRO A 617 7.78 4.95 -24.15
N ILE A 618 8.99 4.46 -24.40
CA ILE A 618 9.53 4.30 -25.75
C ILE A 618 8.67 3.40 -26.65
N GLU A 619 7.98 2.39 -26.10
CA GLU A 619 7.20 1.44 -26.90
C GLU A 619 5.90 2.05 -27.47
N PHE A 620 5.47 3.22 -26.99
CA PHE A 620 4.21 3.86 -27.41
C PHE A 620 4.39 5.18 -28.14
N VAL A 621 5.63 5.57 -28.45
CA VAL A 621 5.95 6.81 -29.16
C VAL A 621 5.24 6.92 -30.52
N ASP A 622 5.00 5.80 -31.22
CA ASP A 622 4.28 5.83 -32.50
C ASP A 622 2.77 6.02 -32.35
N SER A 623 2.17 5.48 -31.28
CA SER A 623 0.77 5.78 -30.92
C SER A 623 0.60 7.24 -30.52
N LEU A 624 1.57 7.79 -29.79
CA LEU A 624 1.64 9.19 -29.41
C LEU A 624 1.75 10.12 -30.65
N LYS A 625 2.57 9.77 -31.65
CA LYS A 625 2.61 10.50 -32.94
C LYS A 625 1.26 10.45 -33.67
N ASN A 626 0.57 9.30 -33.68
CA ASN A 626 -0.78 9.21 -34.28
C ASN A 626 -1.77 10.13 -33.55
N GLU A 627 -1.73 10.17 -32.22
CA GLU A 627 -2.54 11.08 -31.40
C GLU A 627 -2.26 12.56 -31.75
N GLU A 628 -0.99 12.98 -31.95
CA GLU A 628 -0.66 14.34 -32.40
C GLU A 628 -1.24 14.67 -33.80
N VAL A 629 -1.24 13.71 -34.74
CA VAL A 629 -1.87 13.88 -36.06
C VAL A 629 -3.40 14.00 -35.94
N VAL A 630 -4.03 13.26 -35.02
CA VAL A 630 -5.46 13.39 -34.71
C VAL A 630 -5.76 14.76 -34.11
N TYR A 631 -5.01 15.22 -33.10
CA TYR A 631 -5.18 16.58 -32.55
C TYR A 631 -4.99 17.67 -33.61
N SER A 632 -4.03 17.50 -34.52
CA SER A 632 -3.82 18.40 -35.66
C SER A 632 -5.06 18.46 -36.58
N ARG A 633 -5.72 17.33 -36.82
CA ARG A 633 -7.01 17.27 -37.54
C ARG A 633 -8.14 17.96 -36.77
N LEU A 634 -8.11 17.92 -35.44
CA LEU A 634 -9.11 18.51 -34.53
C LEU A 634 -8.86 19.99 -34.18
N THR A 635 -7.84 20.64 -34.76
CA THR A 635 -7.50 22.07 -34.57
C THR A 635 -8.71 23.05 -34.58
N PRO A 636 -9.77 22.87 -35.40
CA PRO A 636 -10.93 23.76 -35.38
C PRO A 636 -11.74 23.73 -34.08
N ILE A 637 -11.70 22.63 -33.32
CA ILE A 637 -12.51 22.39 -32.11
C ILE A 637 -11.70 22.33 -30.80
N GLN A 638 -10.37 22.48 -30.91
CA GLN A 638 -9.47 22.57 -29.75
C GLN A 638 -9.85 23.76 -28.85
N GLY A 639 -9.83 23.51 -27.54
CA GLY A 639 -10.23 24.46 -26.50
C GLY A 639 -11.73 24.52 -26.22
N THR A 640 -12.55 23.79 -26.98
CA THR A 640 -14.01 23.69 -26.76
C THR A 640 -14.47 22.26 -26.50
N PHE A 641 -14.12 21.30 -27.38
CA PHE A 641 -14.57 19.91 -27.30
C PHE A 641 -13.44 18.90 -27.08
N VAL A 642 -12.20 19.34 -27.27
CA VAL A 642 -10.95 18.61 -26.97
C VAL A 642 -9.92 19.61 -26.44
N PRO A 643 -8.91 19.21 -25.65
CA PRO A 643 -7.89 20.14 -25.16
C PRO A 643 -7.08 20.79 -26.28
N VAL A 644 -6.53 21.97 -25.96
CA VAL A 644 -5.53 22.64 -26.80
C VAL A 644 -4.21 21.88 -26.75
N LEU A 645 -3.71 21.49 -27.91
CA LEU A 645 -2.39 20.87 -28.09
C LEU A 645 -1.31 21.96 -28.21
N LEU A 646 -0.40 22.03 -27.24
CA LEU A 646 0.77 22.92 -27.30
C LEU A 646 1.90 22.33 -28.15
N GLY A 647 2.02 21.00 -28.20
CA GLY A 647 3.00 20.27 -29.01
C GLY A 647 3.70 19.17 -28.23
N SER A 648 4.60 18.47 -28.91
CA SER A 648 5.33 17.31 -28.40
C SER A 648 6.79 17.62 -28.06
N LEU A 649 7.37 16.93 -27.08
CA LEU A 649 8.79 16.98 -26.71
C LEU A 649 9.37 15.59 -26.54
N ARG A 650 10.50 15.32 -27.20
CA ARG A 650 11.38 14.21 -26.82
C ARG A 650 12.24 14.67 -25.65
N LEU A 651 12.18 13.97 -24.54
CA LEU A 651 13.01 14.29 -23.37
C LEU A 651 14.47 13.93 -23.65
N HIS A 652 15.39 14.82 -23.26
CA HIS A 652 16.83 14.55 -23.36
C HIS A 652 17.25 13.46 -22.36
N ARG A 653 16.78 13.56 -21.11
CA ARG A 653 16.87 12.52 -20.09
C ARG A 653 15.47 11.94 -19.82
N PRO A 654 15.27 10.62 -19.86
CA PRO A 654 13.99 10.00 -19.52
C PRO A 654 13.57 10.35 -18.08
N PHE A 655 12.26 10.43 -17.82
CA PHE A 655 11.74 10.56 -16.46
C PHE A 655 11.27 9.20 -15.97
N SER A 656 11.75 8.75 -14.81
CA SER A 656 11.16 7.57 -14.17
C SER A 656 9.77 7.93 -13.64
N TYR A 657 8.76 7.17 -14.07
CA TYR A 657 7.39 7.28 -13.58
C TYR A 657 7.13 6.19 -12.55
N ASP A 658 6.99 6.59 -11.28
CA ASP A 658 6.71 5.73 -10.11
C ASP A 658 7.63 4.49 -9.98
N GLY A 659 8.83 4.50 -10.60
CA GLY A 659 9.72 3.33 -10.69
C GLY A 659 9.30 2.26 -11.71
N ILE A 660 8.20 2.48 -12.44
CA ILE A 660 7.54 1.52 -13.34
C ILE A 660 8.10 1.60 -14.77
N ALA A 661 8.27 2.82 -15.29
CA ALA A 661 8.62 3.02 -16.69
C ALA A 661 9.41 4.32 -16.93
N GLU A 662 10.30 4.27 -17.91
CA GLU A 662 11.04 5.43 -18.40
C GLU A 662 10.22 6.19 -19.43
N ILE A 663 9.74 7.38 -19.07
CA ILE A 663 9.03 8.29 -19.96
C ILE A 663 10.06 9.02 -20.81
N VAL A 664 10.01 8.84 -22.13
CA VAL A 664 10.98 9.40 -23.09
C VAL A 664 10.40 10.53 -23.94
N HIS A 665 9.07 10.71 -23.89
CA HIS A 665 8.36 11.67 -24.74
C HIS A 665 7.13 12.23 -24.02
N LEU A 666 6.84 13.52 -24.21
CA LEU A 666 5.70 14.23 -23.64
C LEU A 666 4.87 14.90 -24.74
N ILE A 667 3.54 14.74 -24.73
CA ILE A 667 2.61 15.67 -25.40
C ILE A 667 2.12 16.69 -24.38
N CYS A 668 2.33 17.98 -24.65
CA CYS A 668 1.88 19.09 -23.82
C CYS A 668 0.48 19.56 -24.26
N MET A 669 -0.48 19.58 -23.34
CA MET A 669 -1.90 19.86 -23.59
C MET A 669 -2.52 20.73 -22.48
N GLY A 670 -3.52 21.54 -22.80
CA GLY A 670 -4.32 22.24 -21.80
C GLY A 670 -5.09 21.29 -20.88
N PHE A 671 -5.25 21.64 -19.60
CA PHE A 671 -6.02 20.84 -18.64
C PHE A 671 -7.53 20.88 -18.95
N SER A 672 -8.16 19.72 -19.15
CA SER A 672 -9.57 19.61 -19.54
C SER A 672 -10.57 19.44 -18.39
N GLY A 673 -10.10 19.40 -17.14
CA GLY A 673 -10.95 19.23 -15.96
C GLY A 673 -10.95 17.79 -15.42
N ARG A 674 -11.98 17.44 -14.66
CA ARG A 674 -12.10 16.14 -13.96
C ARG A 674 -12.68 15.06 -14.85
N THR A 675 -12.21 13.81 -14.72
CA THR A 675 -12.75 12.65 -15.45
C THR A 675 -14.20 12.33 -15.07
N LEU A 676 -14.98 11.84 -16.03
CA LEU A 676 -16.35 11.38 -15.82
C LEU A 676 -16.45 9.94 -15.30
N ALA A 677 -15.33 9.22 -15.12
CA ALA A 677 -15.32 7.87 -14.55
C ALA A 677 -15.90 7.76 -13.13
N ARG A 678 -16.01 8.87 -12.40
CA ARG A 678 -16.62 8.96 -11.06
C ARG A 678 -17.50 10.22 -10.97
N PRO A 679 -18.69 10.24 -11.61
CA PRO A 679 -19.49 11.45 -11.77
C PRO A 679 -20.19 11.83 -10.46
N HIS A 680 -19.52 12.64 -9.64
CA HIS A 680 -20.10 13.19 -8.42
C HIS A 680 -20.94 14.44 -8.76
N ALA A 681 -22.18 14.47 -8.26
CA ALA A 681 -23.08 15.65 -8.26
C ALA A 681 -23.48 16.28 -9.62
N LEU A 682 -23.19 15.65 -10.76
CA LEU A 682 -23.58 16.16 -12.09
C LEU A 682 -24.84 15.48 -12.65
N ASN A 683 -25.69 16.24 -13.33
CA ASN A 683 -26.90 15.72 -13.96
C ASN A 683 -26.56 14.84 -15.19
N ARG A 684 -26.90 13.54 -15.13
CA ARG A 684 -26.60 12.55 -16.17
C ARG A 684 -27.13 12.94 -17.56
N CYS A 685 -28.33 13.51 -17.65
CA CYS A 685 -28.91 13.97 -18.92
C CYS A 685 -28.12 15.14 -19.52
N GLN A 686 -27.59 16.04 -18.68
CA GLN A 686 -26.73 17.13 -19.12
C GLN A 686 -25.37 16.61 -19.61
N ILE A 687 -24.76 15.65 -18.89
CA ILE A 687 -23.52 14.99 -19.29
C ILE A 687 -23.69 14.32 -20.66
N ILE A 688 -24.71 13.46 -20.82
CA ILE A 688 -24.95 12.74 -22.08
C ILE A 688 -25.12 13.74 -23.22
N ARG A 689 -25.96 14.78 -23.07
CA ARG A 689 -26.15 15.80 -24.11
C ARG A 689 -24.85 16.50 -24.51
N GLN A 690 -24.00 16.87 -23.55
CA GLN A 690 -22.72 17.52 -23.83
C GLN A 690 -21.69 16.57 -24.45
N ALA A 691 -21.65 15.32 -24.00
CA ALA A 691 -20.79 14.28 -24.58
C ALA A 691 -21.20 13.99 -26.04
N GLU A 692 -22.51 13.89 -26.32
CA GLU A 692 -23.03 13.72 -27.68
C GLU A 692 -22.61 14.88 -28.60
N MET A 693 -22.81 16.14 -28.17
CA MET A 693 -22.43 17.32 -28.96
C MET A 693 -20.92 17.33 -29.27
N SER A 694 -20.10 16.98 -28.29
CA SER A 694 -18.64 16.98 -28.40
C SER A 694 -18.14 15.86 -29.30
N LEU A 695 -18.74 14.66 -29.19
CA LEU A 695 -18.44 13.52 -30.06
C LEU A 695 -18.90 13.77 -31.51
N GLN A 696 -20.07 14.39 -31.71
CA GLN A 696 -20.53 14.82 -33.04
C GLN A 696 -19.59 15.84 -33.68
N ALA A 697 -19.02 16.77 -32.91
CA ALA A 697 -18.01 17.71 -33.41
C ALA A 697 -16.74 16.98 -33.89
N ILE A 698 -16.28 15.96 -33.15
CA ILE A 698 -15.14 15.09 -33.53
C ILE A 698 -15.46 14.30 -34.82
N HIS A 699 -16.64 13.68 -34.90
CA HIS A 699 -17.10 12.93 -36.08
C HIS A 699 -17.21 13.82 -37.32
N SER A 700 -17.64 15.08 -37.17
CA SER A 700 -17.76 16.04 -38.28
C SER A 700 -16.42 16.31 -39.00
N LEU A 701 -15.30 16.16 -38.28
CA LEU A 701 -13.95 16.30 -38.82
C LEU A 701 -13.40 15.00 -39.43
N GLY A 702 -14.16 13.91 -39.39
CA GLY A 702 -13.81 12.60 -39.94
C GLY A 702 -12.96 11.73 -39.01
N VAL A 703 -12.95 12.03 -37.71
CA VAL A 703 -12.23 11.28 -36.69
C VAL A 703 -13.19 10.32 -35.99
N LEU A 704 -12.77 9.07 -35.80
CA LEU A 704 -13.42 8.08 -34.94
C LEU A 704 -12.56 7.92 -33.69
N HIS A 705 -13.13 8.05 -32.48
CA HIS A 705 -12.34 8.01 -31.24
C HIS A 705 -11.80 6.60 -30.95
N SER A 706 -12.57 5.58 -31.35
CA SER A 706 -12.43 4.14 -31.08
C SER A 706 -12.63 3.71 -29.62
N ASP A 707 -12.57 4.62 -28.65
CA ASP A 707 -12.60 4.31 -27.21
C ASP A 707 -13.25 5.42 -26.33
N PRO A 708 -14.55 5.75 -26.53
CA PRO A 708 -15.23 6.84 -25.80
C PRO A 708 -15.74 6.38 -24.42
N ILE A 709 -14.88 5.83 -23.58
CA ILE A 709 -15.22 5.44 -22.20
C ILE A 709 -15.26 6.66 -21.26
N PRO A 710 -16.00 6.62 -20.13
CA PRO A 710 -16.03 7.72 -19.15
C PRO A 710 -14.68 8.17 -18.59
N GLY A 711 -13.66 7.29 -18.60
CA GLY A 711 -12.27 7.66 -18.28
C GLY A 711 -11.69 8.71 -19.23
N ASN A 712 -12.00 8.58 -20.52
CA ASN A 712 -11.51 9.40 -21.63
C ASN A 712 -12.39 10.65 -21.87
N MET A 713 -13.36 10.89 -20.99
CA MET A 713 -14.23 12.07 -21.00
C MET A 713 -13.98 12.91 -19.75
N THR A 714 -13.87 14.22 -19.91
CA THR A 714 -13.59 15.17 -18.84
C THR A 714 -14.61 16.30 -18.80
N TRP A 715 -14.95 16.79 -17.61
CA TRP A 715 -15.85 17.92 -17.42
C TRP A 715 -15.04 19.21 -17.24
N ASN A 716 -15.13 20.11 -18.22
CA ASN A 716 -14.56 21.45 -18.12
C ASN A 716 -15.55 22.38 -17.43
N GLU A 717 -15.29 22.71 -16.16
CA GLU A 717 -16.12 23.60 -15.35
C GLU A 717 -16.22 25.03 -15.92
N GLN A 718 -15.20 25.50 -16.65
CA GLN A 718 -15.14 26.88 -17.17
C GLN A 718 -16.12 27.13 -18.32
N ASP A 719 -16.28 26.13 -19.19
CA ASP A 719 -17.11 26.19 -20.39
C ASP A 719 -18.37 25.31 -20.29
N ARG A 720 -18.53 24.56 -19.19
CA ARG A 720 -19.65 23.64 -18.89
C ARG A 720 -19.91 22.62 -20.01
N CYS A 721 -18.83 22.14 -20.62
CA CYS A 721 -18.81 21.17 -21.69
C CYS A 721 -18.08 19.89 -21.28
N VAL A 722 -18.32 18.81 -22.03
CA VAL A 722 -17.50 17.60 -21.97
C VAL A 722 -16.36 17.76 -22.97
N MET A 723 -15.14 17.41 -22.56
CA MET A 723 -13.99 17.32 -23.45
C MET A 723 -13.53 15.87 -23.56
N PHE A 724 -13.29 15.42 -24.79
CA PHE A 724 -12.65 14.13 -25.04
C PHE A 724 -11.14 14.26 -24.98
N ILE A 725 -10.50 13.23 -24.43
CA ILE A 725 -9.05 13.08 -24.29
C ILE A 725 -8.65 11.65 -24.70
N ASP A 726 -7.36 11.42 -24.84
CA ASP A 726 -6.77 10.10 -25.16
C ASP A 726 -7.17 9.54 -26.55
N PHE A 727 -6.63 10.17 -27.59
CA PHE A 727 -6.88 9.80 -28.99
C PHE A 727 -5.90 8.71 -29.50
N GLU A 728 -5.24 7.97 -28.59
CA GLU A 728 -4.21 6.98 -28.94
C GLU A 728 -4.74 5.80 -29.79
N ARG A 729 -6.03 5.48 -29.66
CA ARG A 729 -6.75 4.44 -30.43
C ARG A 729 -7.54 5.01 -31.61
N SER A 730 -7.53 6.33 -31.80
CA SER A 730 -8.39 7.01 -32.77
C SER A 730 -7.93 6.82 -34.22
N THR A 731 -8.90 6.78 -35.13
CA THR A 731 -8.65 6.54 -36.56
C THR A 731 -9.17 7.68 -37.42
N LEU A 732 -8.38 8.06 -38.43
CA LEU A 732 -8.75 9.08 -39.41
C LEU A 732 -9.43 8.44 -40.61
N THR A 733 -10.70 8.78 -40.84
CA THR A 733 -11.42 8.31 -42.03
C THR A 733 -11.02 9.15 -43.25
N GLN A 734 -10.21 8.60 -44.15
CA GLN A 734 -9.82 9.30 -45.38
C GLN A 734 -11.05 9.74 -46.19
N ARG A 735 -11.09 11.02 -46.59
CA ARG A 735 -11.80 11.39 -47.83
C ARG A 735 -10.95 10.89 -48.99
N MET A 736 -11.50 10.03 -49.85
CA MET A 736 -10.95 9.93 -51.20
C MET A 736 -11.11 11.30 -51.87
N PRO A 737 -10.11 11.79 -52.64
CA PRO A 737 -10.30 12.96 -53.47
C PRO A 737 -11.52 12.76 -54.37
N LEU A 738 -12.32 13.79 -54.57
CA LEU A 738 -13.36 13.77 -55.60
C LEU A 738 -12.66 13.50 -56.94
N ARG A 739 -12.96 12.34 -57.53
CA ARG A 739 -12.39 11.92 -58.80
C ARG A 739 -12.72 12.98 -59.84
N VAL A 740 -11.71 13.58 -60.47
CA VAL A 740 -11.91 14.64 -61.46
C VAL A 740 -12.85 14.12 -62.54
N THR A 741 -14.00 14.79 -62.70
CA THR A 741 -14.98 14.48 -63.74
C THR A 741 -14.45 14.96 -65.10
N SER A 742 -13.64 14.12 -65.75
CA SER A 742 -13.34 14.24 -67.18
C SER A 742 -14.56 13.78 -67.98
N PRO A 743 -15.16 14.63 -68.83
CA PRO A 743 -16.31 14.24 -69.65
C PRO A 743 -15.89 13.30 -70.80
N ASN A 744 -16.85 12.48 -71.23
CA ASN A 744 -16.79 11.55 -72.37
C ASN A 744 -15.84 10.35 -72.28
N GLN A 745 -16.41 9.18 -71.95
CA GLN A 745 -16.31 8.00 -72.82
C GLN A 745 -17.58 7.14 -72.68
N LYS A 746 -18.23 6.82 -73.81
CA LYS A 746 -19.37 5.90 -73.88
C LYS A 746 -18.85 4.46 -73.93
N GLY A 747 -19.33 3.57 -73.06
CA GLY A 747 -19.17 2.13 -73.27
C GLY A 747 -19.33 1.25 -72.04
N LYS A 748 -20.25 0.27 -72.14
CA LYS A 748 -20.48 -0.89 -71.26
C LYS A 748 -20.95 -0.62 -69.82
N ARG A 749 -22.15 -1.13 -69.53
CA ARG A 749 -22.64 -1.40 -68.17
C ARG A 749 -21.90 -2.63 -67.63
N GLU A 750 -21.08 -2.46 -66.61
CA GLU A 750 -20.76 -3.51 -65.64
C GLU A 750 -21.25 -3.06 -64.26
N VAL A 751 -22.02 -3.93 -63.59
CA VAL A 751 -22.57 -3.65 -62.26
C VAL A 751 -21.50 -3.94 -61.21
N GLY A 752 -20.60 -2.97 -61.00
CA GLY A 752 -19.64 -2.97 -59.90
C GLY A 752 -20.28 -2.58 -58.56
N PRO A 753 -19.72 -2.98 -57.40
CA PRO A 753 -20.33 -2.80 -56.08
C PRO A 753 -20.16 -1.36 -55.53
N MET A 754 -20.75 -0.37 -56.19
CA MET A 754 -20.90 0.99 -55.66
C MET A 754 -22.17 1.11 -54.79
N GLU A 755 -21.99 1.09 -53.45
CA GLU A 755 -22.82 1.80 -52.44
C GLU A 755 -22.47 1.44 -50.99
N LYS A 756 -21.79 0.30 -50.75
CA LYS A 756 -21.55 -0.23 -49.38
C LYS A 756 -20.56 0.55 -48.49
N SER A 757 -20.09 1.73 -48.89
CA SER A 757 -19.04 2.50 -48.21
C SER A 757 -19.56 3.60 -47.27
N SER A 758 -20.48 4.44 -47.75
CA SER A 758 -21.10 5.53 -46.96
C SER A 758 -21.88 4.98 -45.76
N ASN A 759 -22.72 3.98 -45.99
CA ASN A 759 -23.51 3.33 -44.94
C ASN A 759 -22.63 2.67 -43.87
N LYS A 760 -21.44 2.14 -44.23
CA LYS A 760 -20.49 1.64 -43.22
C LYS A 760 -19.91 2.76 -42.35
N ARG A 761 -19.60 3.94 -42.92
CA ARG A 761 -19.07 5.09 -42.16
C ARG A 761 -20.08 5.67 -41.18
N LEU A 762 -21.31 5.89 -41.63
CA LEU A 762 -22.43 6.33 -40.77
C LEU A 762 -22.67 5.34 -39.62
N ASN A 763 -22.68 4.04 -39.93
CA ASN A 763 -22.83 2.97 -38.94
C ASN A 763 -21.69 2.96 -37.89
N CYS A 764 -20.43 3.19 -38.30
CA CYS A 764 -19.31 3.32 -37.35
C CYS A 764 -19.50 4.45 -36.34
N PHE A 765 -19.86 5.65 -36.81
CA PHE A 765 -20.08 6.82 -35.93
C PHE A 765 -21.29 6.65 -35.01
N GLU A 766 -22.41 6.13 -35.52
CA GLU A 766 -23.57 5.79 -34.68
C GLU A 766 -23.25 4.72 -33.63
N ARG A 767 -22.50 3.68 -34.00
CA ARG A 767 -22.10 2.61 -33.07
C ARG A 767 -21.19 3.14 -31.96
N GLU A 768 -20.30 4.07 -32.28
CA GLU A 768 -19.47 4.77 -31.28
C GLU A 768 -20.33 5.63 -30.34
N LYS A 769 -21.27 6.41 -30.89
CA LYS A 769 -22.21 7.21 -30.09
C LYS A 769 -23.02 6.34 -29.12
N ARG A 770 -23.57 5.20 -29.58
CA ARG A 770 -24.31 4.25 -28.73
C ARG A 770 -23.43 3.63 -27.65
N ARG A 771 -22.17 3.29 -27.94
CA ARG A 771 -21.21 2.80 -26.93
C ARG A 771 -20.95 3.83 -25.83
N MET A 772 -20.73 5.09 -26.22
CA MET A 772 -20.53 6.20 -25.28
C MET A 772 -21.75 6.38 -24.37
N ILE A 773 -22.97 6.43 -24.92
CA ILE A 773 -24.21 6.58 -24.15
C ILE A 773 -24.39 5.43 -23.16
N ASN A 774 -24.09 4.18 -23.56
CA ASN A 774 -24.22 3.01 -22.68
C ASN A 774 -23.18 2.96 -21.56
N GLY A 775 -22.08 3.71 -21.67
CA GLY A 775 -21.04 3.82 -20.65
C GLY A 775 -21.26 4.95 -19.63
N LEU A 776 -22.14 5.92 -19.94
CA LEU A 776 -22.49 7.08 -19.12
C LEU A 776 -23.82 6.88 -18.38
#